data_AF-A0A853EPV5-F1
#
_entry.id   AF-A0A853EPV5-F1
#
_cell.length_a   1.000
_cell.length_b   1.000
_cell.length_c   1.000
_cell.angle_alpha   90.00
_cell.angle_beta   90.00
_cell.angle_gamma   90.00
#
_symmetry.space_group_name_H-M   'P 1'
#
loop_
_entity.id
_entity.type
_entity.pdbx_description
1 polymer ?
#
loop_
_entity_poly.entity_id
_entity_poly.type
_entity_poly.pdbx_seq_one_letter_code
_entity_poly.pdbx_strand_id
1 'polypeptide(L)'
;MPAPNLDQRGNPIHWEPTEVRQGLVGHLQIVVEGIDITYHGDAETPFPSFSRVEPFGSDQASIQLPTITAFHQPGEGWLWWCREGANVDIRLARPDGSTSSMFAGVVVALGHHEESGVFSLDCLGVVFAADLQLRPPPFLTTPQDAGRIVPAVLNAAIGRRFEAIPEVFTGIPVSVLGGWESRASGWVQRALATLVTGGSQWTIACDERSPQLLTKNVDHISWSVSNGQRGIDVELTRDATQAPNVIYAEGIGPDGGRWRNARYPNWAPDATPDYPNTPIRSITVGWTDARTTSGSGVSTWQAKAGQPVTGRFSQQDRAALRRMQQAAGVLVDGVLGPQSWAMTFDTGANTGTLDGAFIMPVAYSPSVEPRLFGPDGDDLGANPEYAPGVLRVERYINYGAGATRSDGVRASEEILARDSNPGWVGTVTMSLDPEEGSRLETVREGTNGLIRNFRGTDLKVHVARVEYSAESVTATVDTNARDYPTLDAILDRDREATDPARSYRKSTNTGELSSDRATWDAESPGGRIPRLALFSNLWTVIRIPVAQYGSIVRTEFTSTGPARAFSVAVFDRPITAAGLVSLVGNPLWIPDADDAPEGGLTNPWQDSSDALDASGLLMSWGWAKQPAGYYPGQYSDPDGEDASPVTGRMLDDASWDYSSTQPPWLWVAMIAEGSTFIEGRFWHGVS
;
A
#
# COMPACT_ATOMS: atom_id res chain seq x y z
N MET A 1 49.33 7.45 -14.79
CA MET A 1 49.74 8.21 -16.00
C MET A 1 49.80 9.68 -15.63
N PRO A 2 50.70 10.51 -16.19
CA PRO A 2 50.65 11.95 -16.00
C PRO A 2 49.32 12.51 -16.53
N ALA A 3 48.76 13.52 -15.86
CA ALA A 3 47.52 14.15 -16.28
C ALA A 3 47.70 14.79 -17.68
N PRO A 4 46.79 14.56 -18.64
CA PRO A 4 46.89 15.15 -19.96
C PRO A 4 46.73 16.68 -19.89
N ASN A 5 47.44 17.41 -20.76
CA ASN A 5 47.20 18.84 -20.93
C ASN A 5 45.79 19.04 -21.51
N LEU A 6 44.94 19.81 -20.82
CA LEU A 6 43.55 20.04 -21.19
C LEU A 6 43.35 21.42 -21.84
N ASP A 7 42.44 21.53 -22.81
CA ASP A 7 42.04 22.76 -23.47
C ASP A 7 41.10 23.59 -22.56
N GLN A 8 40.64 24.74 -23.05
CA GLN A 8 39.74 25.63 -22.29
C GLN A 8 38.38 25.01 -21.96
N ARG A 9 38.04 23.86 -22.55
CA ARG A 9 36.83 23.08 -22.32
C ARG A 9 37.10 21.82 -21.49
N GLY A 10 38.34 21.62 -21.01
CA GLY A 10 38.72 20.45 -20.23
C GLY A 10 39.06 19.20 -21.06
N ASN A 11 39.23 19.31 -22.38
CA ASN A 11 39.55 18.17 -23.25
C ASN A 11 41.06 18.03 -23.49
N PRO A 12 41.62 16.83 -23.63
CA PRO A 12 43.05 16.67 -23.90
C PRO A 12 43.49 17.34 -25.22
N ILE A 13 44.43 18.28 -25.15
CA ILE A 13 44.92 19.11 -26.29
C ILE A 13 45.62 18.27 -27.37
N HIS A 14 46.17 17.10 -27.00
CA HIS A 14 46.90 16.19 -27.88
C HIS A 14 46.36 14.77 -27.76
N TRP A 15 45.03 14.62 -27.76
CA TRP A 15 44.41 13.31 -27.83
C TRP A 15 44.69 12.66 -29.19
N GLU A 16 45.51 11.61 -29.19
CA GLU A 16 45.62 10.68 -30.31
C GLU A 16 44.85 9.39 -29.94
N PRO A 17 43.83 8.99 -30.73
CA PRO A 17 43.14 7.72 -30.51
C PRO A 17 44.13 6.55 -30.62
N THR A 18 44.08 5.63 -29.67
CA THR A 18 44.91 4.41 -29.68
C THR A 18 44.67 3.56 -30.92
N GLU A 19 43.44 3.59 -31.46
CA GLU A 19 43.04 2.94 -32.70
C GLU A 19 41.87 3.74 -33.31
N VAL A 20 41.90 3.98 -34.63
CA VAL A 20 40.75 4.54 -35.38
C VAL A 20 40.20 3.46 -36.29
N ARG A 21 38.98 3.02 -36.01
CA ARG A 21 38.23 2.13 -36.90
C ARG A 21 37.21 2.93 -37.67
N GLN A 22 37.20 2.79 -38.99
CA GLN A 22 36.19 3.36 -39.87
C GLN A 22 35.54 2.21 -40.62
N GLY A 23 34.21 2.17 -40.62
CA GLY A 23 33.40 1.17 -41.30
C GLY A 23 32.10 1.77 -41.79
N LEU A 24 31.49 1.16 -42.80
CA LEU A 24 30.16 1.52 -43.26
C LEU A 24 29.12 1.01 -42.27
N VAL A 25 28.48 1.93 -41.54
CA VAL A 25 27.43 1.61 -40.56
C VAL A 25 26.08 1.35 -41.25
N GLY A 26 25.84 1.98 -42.40
CA GLY A 26 24.55 1.97 -43.09
C GLY A 26 23.96 3.37 -43.22
N HIS A 27 22.69 3.45 -43.59
CA HIS A 27 21.91 4.69 -43.63
C HIS A 27 20.57 4.48 -42.92
N LEU A 28 19.95 5.57 -42.46
CA LEU A 28 18.60 5.48 -41.92
C LEU A 28 17.60 5.37 -43.07
N GLN A 29 16.79 4.32 -43.02
CA GLN A 29 15.67 4.10 -43.90
C GLN A 29 14.38 4.51 -43.18
N ILE A 30 13.58 5.36 -43.81
CA ILE A 30 12.31 5.86 -43.25
C ILE A 30 11.17 5.28 -44.07
N VAL A 31 10.30 4.49 -43.44
CA VAL A 31 9.18 3.81 -44.11
C VAL A 31 7.86 4.25 -43.50
N VAL A 32 6.94 4.76 -44.34
CA VAL A 32 5.59 5.16 -43.92
C VAL A 32 4.55 4.38 -44.72
N GLU A 33 3.71 3.60 -44.04
CA GLU A 33 2.71 2.71 -44.66
C GLU A 33 3.31 1.81 -45.78
N GLY A 34 4.56 1.39 -45.60
CA GLY A 34 5.30 0.56 -46.56
C GLY A 34 5.98 1.33 -47.70
N ILE A 35 5.82 2.64 -47.79
CA ILE A 35 6.53 3.51 -48.73
C ILE A 35 7.84 3.96 -48.11
N ASP A 36 8.96 3.67 -48.78
CA ASP A 36 10.26 4.19 -48.41
C ASP A 36 10.37 5.65 -48.84
N ILE A 37 10.50 6.55 -47.85
CA ILE A 37 10.61 7.99 -48.03
C ILE A 37 12.00 8.51 -47.65
N THR A 38 13.00 7.62 -47.56
CA THR A 38 14.40 8.01 -47.33
C THR A 38 14.87 9.01 -48.40
N TYR A 39 14.46 8.76 -49.63
CA TYR A 39 14.53 9.72 -50.73
C TYR A 39 13.12 9.99 -51.21
N HIS A 40 12.70 11.25 -51.14
CA HIS A 40 11.38 11.65 -51.59
C HIS A 40 11.53 12.50 -52.87
N GLY A 41 11.31 11.85 -54.02
CA GLY A 41 11.70 12.42 -55.32
C GLY A 41 13.23 12.41 -55.46
N ASP A 42 13.80 13.55 -55.82
CA ASP A 42 15.27 13.73 -55.95
C ASP A 42 15.93 14.29 -54.68
N ALA A 43 15.18 14.48 -53.59
CA ALA A 43 15.68 15.02 -52.33
C ALA A 43 15.79 13.95 -51.25
N GLU A 44 16.89 13.97 -50.51
CA GLU A 44 17.08 13.16 -49.31
C GLU A 44 16.26 13.73 -48.15
N THR A 45 15.57 12.85 -47.42
CA THR A 45 14.89 13.20 -46.19
C THR A 45 15.93 13.44 -45.10
N PRO A 46 15.96 14.62 -44.46
CA PRO A 46 16.89 14.91 -43.37
C PRO A 46 16.83 13.89 -42.24
N PHE A 47 17.92 13.76 -41.49
CA PHE A 47 17.99 12.86 -40.34
C PHE A 47 16.83 13.15 -39.37
N PRO A 48 15.96 12.17 -39.09
CA PRO A 48 14.83 12.38 -38.20
C PRO A 48 15.31 12.45 -36.75
N SER A 49 14.75 13.36 -35.95
CA SER A 49 14.96 13.30 -34.51
C SER A 49 14.01 12.27 -33.92
N PHE A 50 14.50 11.37 -33.07
CA PHE A 50 13.65 10.39 -32.39
C PHE A 50 14.21 9.98 -31.04
N SER A 51 13.33 9.52 -30.17
CA SER A 51 13.64 9.06 -28.82
C SER A 51 13.08 7.67 -28.55
N ARG A 52 13.76 6.96 -27.64
CA ARG A 52 13.32 5.70 -27.06
C ARG A 52 13.43 5.78 -25.54
N VAL A 53 12.52 5.17 -24.82
CA VAL A 53 12.39 5.20 -23.37
C VAL A 53 12.11 3.82 -22.80
N GLU A 54 12.65 3.55 -21.63
CA GLU A 54 12.29 2.41 -20.80
C GLU A 54 11.41 2.88 -19.64
N PRO A 55 10.22 2.29 -19.43
CA PRO A 55 9.59 1.23 -20.24
C PRO A 55 8.99 1.77 -21.55
N PHE A 56 8.64 0.85 -22.46
CA PHE A 56 7.81 1.01 -23.68
C PHE A 56 8.52 1.11 -25.04
N GLY A 57 9.83 1.36 -25.09
CA GLY A 57 10.59 1.41 -26.33
C GLY A 57 10.46 2.76 -27.04
N SER A 58 9.94 2.78 -28.27
CA SER A 58 9.82 4.03 -29.05
C SER A 58 8.93 5.06 -28.33
N ASP A 59 9.37 6.32 -28.25
CA ASP A 59 8.67 7.41 -27.57
C ASP A 59 8.08 8.42 -28.56
N GLN A 60 8.93 9.28 -29.15
CA GLN A 60 8.50 10.28 -30.14
C GLN A 60 9.51 10.37 -31.28
N ALA A 61 9.04 10.78 -32.46
CA ALA A 61 9.90 11.10 -33.59
C ALA A 61 9.34 12.29 -34.38
N SER A 62 10.23 13.09 -34.97
CA SER A 62 9.87 14.15 -35.92
C SER A 62 10.67 13.96 -37.22
N ILE A 63 9.94 13.86 -38.33
CA ILE A 63 10.50 13.64 -39.67
C ILE A 63 10.21 14.89 -40.49
N GLN A 64 11.26 15.53 -41.01
CA GLN A 64 11.12 16.71 -41.86
C GLN A 64 11.10 16.31 -43.33
N LEU A 65 10.19 16.88 -44.13
CA LEU A 65 10.03 16.60 -45.55
C LEU A 65 10.10 17.90 -46.36
N PRO A 66 11.31 18.35 -46.74
CA PRO A 66 11.51 19.64 -47.42
C PRO A 66 10.80 19.77 -48.77
N THR A 67 10.54 18.64 -49.43
CA THR A 67 9.87 18.61 -50.74
C THR A 67 8.35 18.75 -50.67
N ILE A 68 7.76 18.56 -49.49
CA ILE A 68 6.32 18.77 -49.29
C ILE A 68 6.12 20.23 -48.91
N THR A 69 5.30 20.92 -49.68
CA THR A 69 4.99 22.35 -49.47
C THR A 69 3.53 22.52 -49.06
N ALA A 70 3.16 23.73 -48.62
CA ALA A 70 1.78 24.08 -48.28
C ALA A 70 0.76 23.92 -49.43
N PHE A 71 1.22 23.75 -50.67
CA PHE A 71 0.34 23.54 -51.83
C PHE A 71 0.01 22.07 -52.10
N HIS A 72 0.69 21.13 -51.43
CA HIS A 72 0.36 19.72 -51.50
C HIS A 72 -0.76 19.39 -50.51
N GLN A 73 -1.54 18.35 -50.83
CA GLN A 73 -2.63 17.87 -49.99
C GLN A 73 -2.24 16.51 -49.37
N PRO A 74 -1.80 16.48 -48.09
CA PRO A 74 -1.45 15.25 -47.41
C PRO A 74 -2.64 14.28 -47.34
N GLY A 75 -2.37 12.98 -47.48
CA GLY A 75 -3.39 11.92 -47.39
C GLY A 75 -4.16 11.66 -48.68
N GLU A 76 -3.91 12.41 -49.76
CA GLU A 76 -4.57 12.25 -51.05
C GLU A 76 -3.60 11.93 -52.20
N GLY A 77 -4.11 11.28 -53.24
CA GLY A 77 -3.36 10.96 -54.44
C GLY A 77 -2.06 10.21 -54.16
N TRP A 78 -0.93 10.76 -54.61
CA TRP A 78 0.40 10.18 -54.44
C TRP A 78 0.96 10.34 -53.00
N LEU A 79 0.33 11.18 -52.17
CA LEU A 79 0.65 11.39 -50.75
C LEU A 79 -0.33 10.66 -49.81
N TRP A 80 -1.00 9.59 -50.27
CA TRP A 80 -1.97 8.83 -49.45
C TRP A 80 -1.38 8.27 -48.14
N TRP A 81 -0.07 8.02 -48.12
CA TRP A 81 0.68 7.54 -46.95
C TRP A 81 0.92 8.66 -45.92
N CYS A 82 0.94 9.92 -46.35
CA CYS A 82 1.21 11.10 -45.52
C CYS A 82 -0.07 11.55 -44.79
N ARG A 83 -0.51 10.77 -43.80
CA ARG A 83 -1.76 11.01 -43.06
C ARG A 83 -1.63 10.64 -41.59
N GLU A 84 -2.47 11.23 -40.76
CA GLU A 84 -2.63 10.84 -39.36
C GLU A 84 -3.04 9.37 -39.25
N GLY A 85 -2.45 8.66 -38.29
CA GLY A 85 -2.65 7.23 -38.05
C GLY A 85 -1.88 6.29 -38.98
N ALA A 86 -1.08 6.81 -39.92
CA ALA A 86 -0.16 6.03 -40.74
C ALA A 86 0.96 5.41 -39.89
N ASN A 87 1.28 4.14 -40.13
CA ASN A 87 2.40 3.46 -39.48
C ASN A 87 3.73 4.00 -40.01
N VAL A 88 4.66 4.27 -39.09
CA VAL A 88 6.01 4.74 -39.40
C VAL A 88 7.02 3.81 -38.75
N ASP A 89 8.01 3.38 -39.53
CA ASP A 89 9.19 2.68 -39.03
C ASP A 89 10.45 3.39 -39.52
N ILE A 90 11.36 3.71 -38.59
CA ILE A 90 12.73 4.16 -38.89
C ILE A 90 13.65 2.98 -38.63
N ARG A 91 14.49 2.65 -39.60
CA ARG A 91 15.36 1.47 -39.57
C ARG A 91 16.77 1.86 -39.95
N LEU A 92 17.79 1.21 -39.38
CA LEU A 92 19.15 1.32 -39.86
C LEU A 92 19.36 0.24 -40.93
N ALA A 93 19.50 0.65 -42.19
CA ALA A 93 19.74 -0.24 -43.32
C ALA A 93 21.24 -0.37 -43.61
N ARG A 94 21.77 -1.58 -43.46
CA ARG A 94 23.19 -1.89 -43.66
C ARG A 94 23.52 -2.17 -45.13
N PRO A 95 24.80 -2.05 -45.53
CA PRO A 95 25.22 -2.37 -46.90
C PRO A 95 24.96 -3.82 -47.32
N ASP A 96 24.84 -4.74 -46.36
CA ASP A 96 24.53 -6.17 -46.61
C ASP A 96 23.04 -6.45 -46.83
N GLY A 97 22.19 -5.41 -46.76
CA GLY A 97 20.74 -5.50 -46.91
C GLY A 97 19.99 -5.88 -45.63
N SER A 98 20.70 -6.14 -44.52
CA SER A 98 20.05 -6.31 -43.22
C SER A 98 19.55 -4.97 -42.69
N THR A 99 18.46 -5.01 -41.91
CA THR A 99 17.89 -3.81 -41.28
C THR A 99 17.76 -4.05 -39.77
N SER A 100 17.87 -2.97 -38.99
CA SER A 100 17.62 -3.00 -37.55
C SER A 100 16.65 -1.88 -37.18
N SER A 101 15.59 -2.22 -36.45
CA SER A 101 14.56 -1.24 -36.07
C SER A 101 15.10 -0.20 -35.09
N MET A 102 14.90 1.07 -35.43
CA MET A 102 15.34 2.23 -34.64
C MET A 102 14.17 2.95 -33.99
N PHE A 103 13.03 3.04 -34.67
CA PHE A 103 11.79 3.60 -34.12
C PHE A 103 10.60 2.94 -34.81
N ALA A 104 9.55 2.67 -34.05
CA ALA A 104 8.28 2.19 -34.57
C ALA A 104 7.12 2.94 -33.91
N GLY A 105 6.26 3.51 -34.74
CA GLY A 105 5.20 4.39 -34.26
C GLY A 105 4.11 4.66 -35.28
N VAL A 106 3.36 5.71 -35.02
CA VAL A 106 2.29 6.22 -35.88
C VAL A 106 2.39 7.73 -36.02
N VAL A 107 2.06 8.26 -37.21
CA VAL A 107 1.91 9.71 -37.42
C VAL A 107 0.72 10.20 -36.60
N VAL A 108 0.93 11.20 -35.76
CA VAL A 108 -0.13 11.80 -34.93
C VAL A 108 -0.44 13.25 -35.29
N ALA A 109 0.52 13.95 -35.92
CA ALA A 109 0.29 15.30 -36.41
C ALA A 109 1.10 15.57 -37.68
N LEU A 110 0.57 16.48 -38.50
CA LEU A 110 1.21 17.02 -39.69
C LEU A 110 1.49 18.51 -39.43
N GLY A 111 2.74 18.91 -39.54
CA GLY A 111 3.19 20.28 -39.29
C GLY A 111 3.64 20.99 -40.57
N HIS A 112 3.42 22.30 -40.62
CA HIS A 112 4.06 23.17 -41.61
C HIS A 112 4.52 24.46 -40.92
N HIS A 113 5.80 24.80 -41.06
CA HIS A 113 6.36 26.03 -40.52
C HIS A 113 6.61 27.03 -41.65
N GLU A 114 5.80 28.09 -41.75
CA GLU A 114 5.81 29.02 -42.89
C GLU A 114 7.18 29.70 -43.09
N GLU A 115 7.86 30.13 -42.03
CA GLU A 115 9.15 30.85 -42.17
C GLU A 115 10.29 29.95 -42.66
N SER A 116 10.28 28.66 -42.31
CA SER A 116 11.30 27.71 -42.75
C SER A 116 10.89 26.94 -44.00
N GLY A 117 9.59 26.95 -44.33
CA GLY A 117 9.00 26.18 -45.43
C GLY A 117 8.98 24.67 -45.18
N VAL A 118 9.40 24.20 -44.00
CA VAL A 118 9.58 22.77 -43.71
C VAL A 118 8.25 22.16 -43.30
N PHE A 119 7.85 21.10 -44.00
CA PHE A 119 6.77 20.21 -43.59
C PHE A 119 7.31 19.13 -42.65
N SER A 120 6.58 18.78 -41.60
CA SER A 120 6.99 17.76 -40.63
C SER A 120 5.90 16.73 -40.36
N LEU A 121 6.33 15.49 -40.10
CA LEU A 121 5.51 14.43 -39.53
C LEU A 121 5.92 14.23 -38.08
N ASP A 122 5.00 14.48 -37.16
CA ASP A 122 5.22 14.17 -35.75
C ASP A 122 4.59 12.81 -35.45
N CYS A 123 5.40 11.95 -34.85
CA CYS A 123 5.12 10.54 -34.68
C CYS A 123 5.17 10.16 -33.19
N LEU A 124 4.24 9.31 -32.79
CA LEU A 124 4.13 8.75 -31.45
C LEU A 124 4.50 7.26 -31.47
N GLY A 125 5.26 6.82 -30.48
CA GLY A 125 5.66 5.43 -30.32
C GLY A 125 4.48 4.47 -30.22
N VAL A 126 4.70 3.24 -30.70
CA VAL A 126 3.63 2.26 -30.91
C VAL A 126 2.83 1.92 -29.65
N VAL A 127 3.48 1.81 -28.49
CA VAL A 127 2.82 1.52 -27.21
C VAL A 127 2.08 2.75 -26.68
N PHE A 128 2.66 3.94 -26.80
CA PHE A 128 2.04 5.20 -26.37
C PHE A 128 0.79 5.56 -27.18
N ALA A 129 0.61 5.00 -28.38
CA ALA A 129 -0.66 5.11 -29.11
C ALA A 129 -1.87 4.59 -28.32
N ALA A 130 -1.68 3.71 -27.34
CA ALA A 130 -2.74 3.26 -26.43
C ALA A 130 -3.26 4.39 -25.51
N ASP A 131 -2.46 5.41 -25.22
CA ASP A 131 -2.84 6.54 -24.34
C ASP A 131 -3.76 7.55 -25.02
N LEU A 132 -3.93 7.46 -26.34
CA LEU A 132 -4.92 8.23 -27.08
C LEU A 132 -6.35 7.80 -26.73
N GLN A 133 -6.50 6.69 -25.99
CA GLN A 133 -7.78 6.16 -25.55
C GLN A 133 -7.89 6.27 -24.03
N LEU A 134 -9.10 6.57 -23.56
CA LEU A 134 -9.40 6.54 -22.14
C LEU A 134 -9.39 5.10 -21.65
N ARG A 135 -8.62 4.83 -20.59
CA ARG A 135 -8.66 3.54 -19.89
C ARG A 135 -9.78 3.56 -18.83
N PRO A 136 -10.91 2.87 -19.03
CA PRO A 136 -11.89 2.70 -17.95
C PRO A 136 -11.28 1.80 -16.86
N PRO A 137 -11.35 2.18 -15.57
CA PRO A 137 -10.88 1.31 -14.51
C PRO A 137 -11.75 0.04 -14.44
N PRO A 138 -11.13 -1.15 -14.41
CA PRO A 138 -11.90 -2.37 -14.24
C PRO A 138 -12.42 -2.46 -12.79
N PHE A 139 -13.66 -2.89 -12.62
CA PHE A 139 -14.20 -3.25 -11.30
C PHE A 139 -13.72 -4.65 -10.95
N LEU A 140 -12.50 -4.76 -10.40
CA LEU A 140 -11.95 -6.04 -9.95
C LEU A 140 -12.26 -6.24 -8.46
N THR A 141 -13.05 -7.26 -8.15
CA THR A 141 -13.41 -7.62 -6.77
C THR A 141 -12.31 -8.41 -6.05
N THR A 142 -11.37 -9.00 -6.80
CA THR A 142 -10.25 -9.79 -6.27
C THR A 142 -8.91 -9.30 -6.84
N PRO A 143 -7.84 -9.24 -6.02
CA PRO A 143 -6.48 -8.99 -6.51
C PRO A 143 -6.08 -10.02 -7.58
N GLN A 144 -5.38 -9.57 -8.62
CA GLN A 144 -4.88 -10.42 -9.71
C GLN A 144 -3.37 -10.28 -9.88
N ASP A 145 -2.72 -11.29 -10.46
CA ASP A 145 -1.29 -11.25 -10.74
C ASP A 145 -0.93 -10.09 -11.69
N ALA A 146 0.13 -9.37 -11.35
CA ALA A 146 0.61 -8.24 -12.12
C ALA A 146 0.91 -8.60 -13.58
N GLY A 147 1.51 -9.77 -13.81
CA GLY A 147 1.90 -10.25 -15.13
C GLY A 147 0.72 -10.69 -15.99
N ARG A 148 -0.48 -10.75 -15.42
CA ARG A 148 -1.73 -10.90 -16.16
C ARG A 148 -2.38 -9.55 -16.45
N ILE A 149 -2.46 -8.69 -15.43
CA ILE A 149 -3.21 -7.43 -15.53
C ILE A 149 -2.49 -6.37 -16.37
N VAL A 150 -1.15 -6.30 -16.31
CA VAL A 150 -0.37 -5.34 -17.10
C VAL A 150 -0.53 -5.62 -18.60
N PRO A 151 -0.34 -6.85 -19.11
CA PRO A 151 -0.67 -7.18 -20.49
C PRO A 151 -2.14 -6.94 -20.83
N ALA A 152 -3.08 -7.29 -19.94
CA ALA A 152 -4.51 -7.12 -20.20
C ALA A 152 -4.89 -5.64 -20.43
N VAL A 153 -4.32 -4.70 -19.68
CA VAL A 153 -4.59 -3.26 -19.83
C VAL A 153 -4.13 -2.74 -21.19
N LEU A 154 -2.92 -3.09 -21.63
CA LEU A 154 -2.41 -2.65 -22.94
C LEU A 154 -3.09 -3.38 -24.10
N ASN A 155 -3.37 -4.67 -23.95
CA ASN A 155 -4.04 -5.48 -24.97
C ASN A 155 -5.50 -5.07 -25.20
N ALA A 156 -6.14 -4.41 -24.21
CA ALA A 156 -7.49 -3.88 -24.31
C ALA A 156 -7.62 -2.62 -25.19
N ALA A 157 -6.49 -1.98 -25.57
CA ALA A 157 -6.52 -0.83 -26.48
C ALA A 157 -7.14 -1.22 -27.83
N ILE A 158 -8.18 -0.49 -28.24
CA ILE A 158 -8.91 -0.76 -29.48
C ILE A 158 -8.03 -0.32 -30.66
N GLY A 159 -7.92 -1.15 -31.70
CA GLY A 159 -7.09 -0.82 -32.86
C GLY A 159 -5.59 -0.70 -32.53
N ARG A 160 -5.11 -1.45 -31.51
CA ARG A 160 -3.69 -1.52 -31.14
C ARG A 160 -2.80 -1.73 -32.36
N ARG A 161 -1.66 -1.03 -32.36
CA ARG A 161 -0.67 -1.05 -33.45
C ARG A 161 0.52 -1.96 -33.17
N PHE A 162 0.39 -2.77 -32.14
CA PHE A 162 1.38 -3.73 -31.64
C PHE A 162 0.73 -5.11 -31.41
N GLU A 163 1.57 -6.15 -31.40
CA GLU A 163 1.19 -7.52 -31.12
C GLU A 163 0.69 -7.68 -29.69
N ALA A 164 -0.18 -8.67 -29.45
CA ALA A 164 -0.69 -8.90 -28.10
C ALA A 164 0.47 -9.29 -27.16
N ILE A 165 0.58 -8.59 -26.03
CA ILE A 165 1.58 -8.88 -25.01
C ILE A 165 1.20 -10.21 -24.34
N PRO A 166 2.11 -11.19 -24.26
CA PRO A 166 1.84 -12.45 -23.57
C PRO A 166 1.72 -12.25 -22.05
N GLU A 167 0.81 -13.00 -21.42
CA GLU A 167 0.70 -13.04 -19.96
C GLU A 167 1.89 -13.81 -19.37
N VAL A 168 2.39 -13.34 -18.22
CA VAL A 168 3.44 -14.00 -17.44
C VAL A 168 2.99 -14.12 -15.99
N PHE A 169 3.54 -15.08 -15.24
CA PHE A 169 3.26 -15.21 -13.82
C PHE A 169 4.37 -14.54 -13.01
N THR A 170 4.02 -13.44 -12.33
CA THR A 170 4.97 -12.67 -11.52
C THR A 170 4.97 -13.09 -10.05
N GLY A 171 3.86 -13.64 -9.56
CA GLY A 171 3.64 -13.94 -8.15
C GLY A 171 3.29 -12.71 -7.30
N ILE A 172 3.09 -11.54 -7.93
CA ILE A 172 2.85 -10.27 -7.24
C ILE A 172 1.40 -9.86 -7.49
N PRO A 173 0.51 -9.89 -6.47
CA PRO A 173 -0.86 -9.43 -6.65
C PRO A 173 -0.90 -7.90 -6.75
N VAL A 174 -1.61 -7.39 -7.74
CA VAL A 174 -1.97 -5.98 -7.88
C VAL A 174 -3.46 -5.88 -7.66
N SER A 175 -3.86 -5.10 -6.66
CA SER A 175 -5.26 -4.75 -6.46
C SER A 175 -5.56 -3.46 -7.23
N VAL A 176 -6.64 -3.50 -8.01
CA VAL A 176 -7.10 -2.37 -8.82
C VAL A 176 -8.45 -1.94 -8.31
N LEU A 177 -8.45 -1.19 -7.21
CA LEU A 177 -9.65 -0.55 -6.71
C LEU A 177 -9.39 0.94 -6.49
N GLY A 178 -10.12 1.76 -7.25
CA GLY A 178 -10.39 3.18 -6.98
C GLY A 178 -9.53 4.21 -7.72
N GLY A 179 -8.26 3.92 -8.04
CA GLY A 179 -7.39 4.90 -8.69
C GLY A 179 -7.79 5.16 -10.15
N TRP A 180 -8.47 6.29 -10.42
CA TRP A 180 -8.71 6.73 -11.79
C TRP A 180 -7.39 7.21 -12.42
N GLU A 181 -6.80 6.34 -13.23
CA GLU A 181 -5.74 6.71 -14.17
C GLU A 181 -6.30 6.62 -15.58
N SER A 182 -6.39 7.76 -16.27
CA SER A 182 -6.98 7.84 -17.60
C SER A 182 -6.08 7.25 -18.68
N ARG A 183 -4.76 7.27 -18.49
CA ARG A 183 -3.78 6.81 -19.48
C ARG A 183 -3.36 5.36 -19.18
N ALA A 184 -3.19 4.55 -20.21
CA ALA A 184 -2.77 3.16 -20.05
C ALA A 184 -1.32 3.09 -19.57
N SER A 185 -0.42 3.87 -20.17
CA SER A 185 1.00 3.93 -19.81
C SER A 185 1.20 4.40 -18.37
N GLY A 186 0.49 5.43 -17.92
CA GLY A 186 0.58 5.95 -16.56
C GLY A 186 0.17 4.93 -15.50
N TRP A 187 -0.86 4.14 -15.79
CA TRP A 187 -1.27 3.05 -14.89
C TRP A 187 -0.23 1.93 -14.86
N VAL A 188 0.25 1.53 -16.04
CA VAL A 188 1.27 0.47 -16.17
C VAL A 188 2.58 0.89 -15.49
N GLN A 189 3.01 2.14 -15.63
CA GLN A 189 4.20 2.67 -14.95
C GLN A 189 4.07 2.57 -13.42
N ARG A 190 2.91 2.93 -12.86
CA ARG A 190 2.68 2.79 -11.42
C ARG A 190 2.74 1.34 -10.96
N ALA A 191 2.22 0.41 -11.76
CA ALA A 191 2.36 -1.01 -11.49
C ALA A 191 3.84 -1.43 -11.55
N LEU A 192 4.53 -1.17 -12.67
CA LEU A 192 5.94 -1.54 -12.89
C LEU A 192 6.89 -0.99 -11.83
N ALA A 193 6.65 0.21 -11.30
CA ALA A 193 7.45 0.82 -10.23
C ALA A 193 7.53 -0.05 -8.96
N THR A 194 6.49 -0.86 -8.72
CA THR A 194 6.39 -1.77 -7.57
C THR A 194 6.69 -3.24 -7.90
N LEU A 195 6.85 -3.57 -9.20
CA LEU A 195 7.08 -4.93 -9.66
C LEU A 195 8.56 -5.26 -9.68
N VAL A 196 9.02 -5.84 -8.57
CA VAL A 196 10.40 -6.32 -8.39
C VAL A 196 10.37 -7.79 -8.04
N THR A 197 11.26 -8.58 -8.65
CA THR A 197 11.41 -10.01 -8.35
C THR A 197 12.88 -10.38 -8.38
N GLY A 198 13.39 -10.92 -7.27
CA GLY A 198 14.81 -11.30 -7.16
C GLY A 198 15.78 -10.12 -7.32
N GLY A 199 15.36 -8.90 -6.97
CA GLY A 199 16.16 -7.67 -7.11
C GLY A 199 16.11 -7.02 -8.49
N SER A 200 15.52 -7.67 -9.50
CA SER A 200 15.31 -7.08 -10.83
C SER A 200 13.91 -6.52 -10.98
N GLN A 201 13.81 -5.28 -11.46
CA GLN A 201 12.53 -4.65 -11.79
C GLN A 201 11.97 -5.25 -13.08
N TRP A 202 10.65 -5.40 -13.16
CA TRP A 202 9.95 -5.71 -14.40
C TRP A 202 9.80 -4.47 -15.28
N THR A 203 9.88 -4.66 -16.59
CA THR A 203 9.78 -3.61 -17.61
C THR A 203 8.98 -4.12 -18.81
N ILE A 204 8.46 -3.20 -19.61
CA ILE A 204 7.93 -3.53 -20.94
C ILE A 204 8.97 -3.09 -21.96
N ALA A 205 9.65 -4.06 -22.56
CA ALA A 205 10.50 -3.82 -23.71
C ALA A 205 9.64 -3.95 -24.97
N CYS A 206 9.78 -3.02 -25.91
CA CYS A 206 9.12 -3.12 -27.21
C CYS A 206 10.17 -2.96 -28.30
N ASP A 207 10.47 -4.06 -28.97
CA ASP A 207 11.21 -4.02 -30.22
C ASP A 207 10.21 -4.10 -31.38
N GLU A 208 10.41 -3.23 -32.36
CA GLU A 208 9.46 -3.00 -33.45
C GLU A 208 8.03 -2.77 -32.92
N ARG A 209 7.16 -3.76 -33.09
CA ARG A 209 5.75 -3.72 -32.68
C ARG A 209 5.38 -4.92 -31.80
N SER A 210 6.36 -5.55 -31.15
CA SER A 210 6.19 -6.74 -30.31
C SER A 210 6.59 -6.45 -28.86
N PRO A 211 5.71 -5.80 -28.06
CA PRO A 211 5.98 -5.52 -26.66
C PRO A 211 5.95 -6.79 -25.81
N GLN A 212 6.89 -6.90 -24.87
CA GLN A 212 7.04 -8.03 -23.95
C GLN A 212 7.28 -7.54 -22.52
N LEU A 213 6.63 -8.19 -21.56
CA LEU A 213 6.85 -7.98 -20.14
C LEU A 213 7.99 -8.90 -19.67
N LEU A 214 9.10 -8.33 -19.24
CA LEU A 214 10.31 -9.06 -18.85
C LEU A 214 11.05 -8.38 -17.68
N THR A 215 12.00 -9.09 -17.07
CA THR A 215 12.88 -8.52 -16.05
C THR A 215 14.08 -7.81 -16.69
N LYS A 216 14.49 -6.67 -16.11
CA LYS A 216 15.64 -5.91 -16.62
C LYS A 216 16.92 -6.73 -16.56
N ASN A 217 17.69 -6.68 -17.65
CA ASN A 217 19.06 -7.20 -17.68
C ASN A 217 20.03 -6.10 -17.27
N VAL A 218 20.52 -6.16 -16.03
CA VAL A 218 21.44 -5.15 -15.48
C VAL A 218 22.92 -5.60 -15.52
N ASP A 219 23.20 -6.81 -16.00
CA ASP A 219 24.54 -7.40 -15.92
C ASP A 219 25.33 -7.28 -17.23
N HIS A 220 24.65 -7.36 -18.37
CA HIS A 220 25.32 -7.28 -19.67
C HIS A 220 25.71 -5.85 -20.04
N ILE A 221 27.01 -5.59 -20.20
CA ILE A 221 27.55 -4.32 -20.70
C ILE A 221 27.50 -4.32 -22.23
N SER A 222 26.72 -3.40 -22.80
CA SER A 222 26.54 -3.26 -24.24
C SER A 222 27.53 -2.29 -24.86
N TRP A 223 27.98 -1.27 -24.13
CA TRP A 223 28.94 -0.28 -24.62
C TRP A 223 29.88 0.21 -23.52
N SER A 224 31.05 0.70 -23.90
CA SER A 224 31.98 1.35 -23.01
C SER A 224 32.60 2.60 -23.61
N VAL A 225 32.80 3.61 -22.75
CA VAL A 225 33.38 4.91 -23.10
C VAL A 225 34.31 5.35 -21.98
N SER A 226 35.29 6.20 -22.28
CA SER A 226 36.16 6.76 -21.25
C SER A 226 35.73 8.17 -20.85
N ASN A 227 35.69 8.44 -19.55
CA ASN A 227 35.42 9.79 -19.06
C ASN A 227 36.52 10.77 -19.54
N GLY A 228 36.13 11.90 -20.14
CA GLY A 228 37.05 12.87 -20.76
C GLY A 228 37.57 12.47 -22.14
N GLN A 229 37.02 11.42 -22.76
CA GLN A 229 37.27 11.09 -24.16
C GLN A 229 36.68 12.16 -25.08
N ARG A 230 37.39 12.53 -26.15
CA ARG A 230 36.87 13.48 -27.13
C ARG A 230 35.57 12.96 -27.73
N GLY A 231 34.57 13.82 -27.85
CA GLY A 231 33.25 13.48 -28.41
C GLY A 231 32.36 12.66 -27.48
N ILE A 232 32.76 12.48 -26.22
CA ILE A 232 31.95 11.90 -25.16
C ILE A 232 31.83 12.95 -24.06
N ASP A 233 30.60 13.36 -23.75
CA ASP A 233 30.29 14.25 -22.64
C ASP A 233 29.51 13.48 -21.58
N VAL A 234 29.96 13.56 -20.33
CA VAL A 234 29.39 12.80 -19.20
C VAL A 234 28.99 13.79 -18.11
N GLU A 235 27.68 14.01 -17.98
CA GLU A 235 27.10 14.89 -16.97
C GLU A 235 26.27 14.06 -15.99
N LEU A 236 26.86 13.74 -14.84
CA LEU A 236 26.22 12.91 -13.82
C LEU A 236 26.15 13.64 -12.48
N THR A 237 24.98 13.62 -11.86
CA THR A 237 24.73 14.10 -10.50
C THR A 237 24.48 12.93 -9.55
N ARG A 238 24.74 13.17 -8.27
CA ARG A 238 24.46 12.22 -7.18
C ARG A 238 23.88 13.00 -6.00
N ASP A 239 22.57 12.88 -5.82
CA ASP A 239 21.86 13.52 -4.72
C ASP A 239 21.50 12.49 -3.64
N ALA A 240 22.14 12.63 -2.47
CA ALA A 240 21.87 11.78 -1.30
C ALA A 240 20.46 11.99 -0.73
N THR A 241 19.81 13.14 -0.98
CA THR A 241 18.45 13.43 -0.49
C THR A 241 17.37 12.66 -1.23
N GLN A 242 17.68 12.05 -2.37
CA GLN A 242 16.75 11.23 -3.16
C GLN A 242 16.77 9.73 -2.81
N ALA A 243 17.69 9.31 -1.94
CA ALA A 243 17.87 7.91 -1.56
C ALA A 243 17.14 7.60 -0.25
N PRO A 244 15.90 7.09 -0.29
CA PRO A 244 15.19 6.75 0.94
C PRO A 244 15.94 5.65 1.69
N ASN A 245 16.20 5.89 2.97
CA ASN A 245 16.73 4.89 3.89
C ASN A 245 15.77 4.54 5.02
N VAL A 246 14.58 5.15 5.01
CA VAL A 246 13.44 4.83 5.87
C VAL A 246 12.17 4.86 5.02
N ILE A 247 11.38 3.81 5.09
CA ILE A 247 10.10 3.70 4.38
C ILE A 247 8.97 3.52 5.39
N TYR A 248 8.03 4.46 5.35
CA TYR A 248 6.72 4.35 5.97
C TYR A 248 5.72 3.89 4.94
N ALA A 249 4.83 2.98 5.31
CA ALA A 249 3.81 2.52 4.40
C ALA A 249 2.48 2.23 5.06
N GLU A 250 1.44 2.29 4.23
CA GLU A 250 0.09 1.86 4.58
C GLU A 250 -0.58 1.08 3.44
N GLY A 251 -1.65 0.38 3.78
CA GLY A 251 -2.52 -0.29 2.81
C GLY A 251 -3.82 -0.74 3.47
N ILE A 252 -4.73 -1.29 2.66
CA ILE A 252 -6.00 -1.87 3.13
C ILE A 252 -5.99 -3.34 2.75
N GLY A 253 -6.11 -4.23 3.72
CA GLY A 253 -6.14 -5.68 3.50
C GLY A 253 -7.37 -6.14 2.70
N PRO A 254 -7.38 -7.38 2.18
CA PRO A 254 -8.55 -7.95 1.49
C PRO A 254 -9.83 -7.97 2.33
N ASP A 255 -9.68 -8.02 3.65
CA ASP A 255 -10.76 -7.93 4.62
C ASP A 255 -11.37 -6.52 4.70
N GLY A 256 -10.66 -5.46 4.31
CA GLY A 256 -11.06 -4.06 4.42
C GLY A 256 -10.39 -3.29 5.56
N GLY A 257 -9.51 -3.95 6.32
CA GLY A 257 -8.79 -3.33 7.41
C GLY A 257 -7.55 -2.55 6.95
N ARG A 258 -7.43 -1.29 7.36
CA ARG A 258 -6.23 -0.47 7.12
C ARG A 258 -5.11 -0.85 8.08
N TRP A 259 -3.91 -0.96 7.54
CA TRP A 259 -2.68 -1.15 8.28
C TRP A 259 -1.71 -0.02 7.93
N ARG A 260 -0.89 0.38 8.91
CA ARG A 260 0.13 1.43 8.80
C ARG A 260 1.39 1.12 9.60
N ASN A 261 1.55 -0.12 10.06
CA ASN A 261 2.61 -0.55 10.96
C ASN A 261 2.61 0.20 12.30
N ALA A 262 1.42 0.48 12.85
CA ALA A 262 1.27 1.07 14.17
C ALA A 262 1.78 0.13 15.28
N ARG A 263 2.33 0.72 16.34
CA ARG A 263 2.80 0.04 17.54
C ARG A 263 2.19 0.65 18.78
N TYR A 264 1.96 -0.19 19.79
CA TYR A 264 1.22 0.16 21.00
C TYR A 264 1.99 -0.33 22.23
N PRO A 265 3.13 0.30 22.59
CA PRO A 265 4.01 -0.21 23.65
C PRO A 265 3.34 -0.25 25.04
N ASN A 266 2.42 0.68 25.31
CA ASN A 266 1.72 0.73 26.59
C ASN A 266 0.41 -0.07 26.60
N TRP A 267 0.11 -0.79 25.50
CA TRP A 267 -1.04 -1.67 25.45
C TRP A 267 -0.72 -2.97 26.20
N ALA A 268 -1.45 -3.18 27.29
CA ALA A 268 -1.38 -4.36 28.12
C ALA A 268 -2.81 -4.91 28.26
N PRO A 269 -3.21 -5.90 27.45
CA PRO A 269 -4.51 -6.54 27.61
C PRO A 269 -4.54 -7.26 28.96
N ASP A 270 -5.71 -7.28 29.60
CA ASP A 270 -5.87 -8.04 30.84
C ASP A 270 -5.54 -9.52 30.62
N ALA A 271 -4.49 -10.00 31.28
CA ALA A 271 -4.11 -11.42 31.33
C ALA A 271 -5.00 -12.21 32.30
N THR A 272 -6.31 -11.94 32.31
CA THR A 272 -7.28 -12.68 33.11
C THR A 272 -7.34 -14.12 32.58
N PRO A 273 -7.15 -15.14 33.43
CA PRO A 273 -7.38 -16.53 33.02
C PRO A 273 -8.87 -16.78 32.74
N ASP A 274 -9.16 -17.58 31.71
CA ASP A 274 -10.52 -18.00 31.40
C ASP A 274 -11.24 -18.55 32.63
N TYR A 275 -12.56 -18.28 32.71
CA TYR A 275 -13.36 -18.85 33.78
C TYR A 275 -13.30 -20.39 33.72
N PRO A 276 -12.99 -21.09 34.82
CA PRO A 276 -12.50 -22.46 34.78
C PRO A 276 -13.55 -23.54 34.46
N ASN A 277 -14.83 -23.17 34.29
CA ASN A 277 -15.92 -24.11 34.10
C ASN A 277 -16.71 -23.82 32.82
N THR A 278 -16.79 -24.85 31.96
CA THR A 278 -17.64 -24.90 30.75
C THR A 278 -18.44 -26.22 30.81
N PRO A 279 -19.79 -26.20 30.92
CA PRO A 279 -20.65 -25.02 31.05
C PRO A 279 -20.41 -24.26 32.36
N ILE A 280 -20.78 -22.97 32.40
CA ILE A 280 -20.54 -22.08 33.54
C ILE A 280 -21.22 -22.63 34.81
N ARG A 281 -20.41 -22.89 35.83
CA ARG A 281 -20.83 -23.36 37.16
C ARG A 281 -20.05 -22.64 38.24
N SER A 282 -20.68 -22.30 39.35
CA SER A 282 -20.00 -21.67 40.48
C SER A 282 -19.25 -22.68 41.36
N ILE A 283 -18.05 -22.32 41.81
CA ILE A 283 -17.23 -23.11 42.72
C ILE A 283 -17.69 -22.84 44.16
N THR A 284 -17.99 -23.90 44.90
CA THR A 284 -18.44 -23.83 46.31
C THR A 284 -17.57 -24.70 47.21
N VAL A 285 -17.79 -24.61 48.52
CA VAL A 285 -17.02 -25.40 49.52
C VAL A 285 -17.09 -26.90 49.20
N GLY A 286 -15.92 -27.54 49.17
CA GLY A 286 -15.77 -28.96 48.86
C GLY A 286 -15.43 -29.27 47.40
N TRP A 287 -15.42 -28.28 46.51
CA TRP A 287 -14.93 -28.45 45.15
C TRP A 287 -13.41 -28.67 45.11
N THR A 288 -12.97 -29.45 44.14
CA THR A 288 -11.55 -29.68 43.82
C THR A 288 -11.27 -29.31 42.37
N ASP A 289 -10.00 -29.14 42.03
CA ASP A 289 -9.56 -28.87 40.66
C ASP A 289 -10.07 -29.89 39.65
N ALA A 290 -10.13 -31.19 40.03
CA ALA A 290 -10.70 -32.25 39.20
C ALA A 290 -12.19 -32.05 38.85
N ARG A 291 -12.92 -31.22 39.61
CA ARG A 291 -14.31 -30.86 39.35
C ARG A 291 -14.44 -29.64 38.43
N THR A 292 -13.33 -28.93 38.16
CA THR A 292 -13.29 -27.81 37.23
C THR A 292 -12.98 -28.29 35.81
N THR A 293 -13.55 -27.65 34.79
CA THR A 293 -13.31 -28.04 33.38
C THR A 293 -11.85 -27.79 32.98
N SER A 294 -11.23 -26.72 33.49
CA SER A 294 -9.81 -26.40 33.29
C SER A 294 -8.84 -27.31 34.05
N GLY A 295 -9.33 -28.16 34.96
CA GLY A 295 -8.52 -29.02 35.81
C GLY A 295 -7.61 -28.29 36.82
N SER A 296 -7.73 -26.96 36.96
CA SER A 296 -6.83 -26.14 37.79
C SER A 296 -7.50 -24.87 38.35
N GLY A 297 -8.82 -24.74 38.21
CA GLY A 297 -9.55 -23.50 38.52
C GLY A 297 -9.48 -23.06 39.98
N VAL A 298 -9.49 -24.00 40.92
CA VAL A 298 -9.40 -23.69 42.36
C VAL A 298 -7.98 -23.25 42.70
N SER A 299 -6.97 -23.97 42.19
CA SER A 299 -5.56 -23.61 42.39
C SER A 299 -5.22 -22.24 41.80
N THR A 300 -5.77 -21.92 40.62
CA THR A 300 -5.57 -20.63 39.94
C THR A 300 -6.13 -19.47 40.76
N TRP A 301 -7.34 -19.63 41.31
CA TRP A 301 -7.93 -18.63 42.19
C TRP A 301 -7.16 -18.50 43.51
N GLN A 302 -6.78 -19.61 44.15
CA GLN A 302 -6.04 -19.59 45.42
C GLN A 302 -4.72 -18.82 45.30
N ALA A 303 -3.99 -19.03 44.19
CA ALA A 303 -2.73 -18.32 43.92
C ALA A 303 -2.93 -16.80 43.85
N LYS A 304 -3.95 -16.32 43.13
CA LYS A 304 -4.25 -14.89 43.00
C LYS A 304 -4.82 -14.29 44.28
N ALA A 305 -5.67 -15.03 45.01
CA ALA A 305 -6.28 -14.61 46.27
C ALA A 305 -5.31 -14.67 47.48
N GLY A 306 -4.05 -15.05 47.28
CA GLY A 306 -3.06 -15.19 48.35
C GLY A 306 -3.42 -16.28 49.37
N GLN A 307 -4.17 -17.30 48.95
CA GLN A 307 -4.49 -18.46 49.78
C GLN A 307 -3.51 -19.62 49.50
N PRO A 308 -3.30 -20.55 50.44
CA PRO A 308 -2.54 -21.76 50.19
C PRO A 308 -3.11 -22.54 49.00
N VAL A 309 -2.28 -22.79 47.98
CA VAL A 309 -2.67 -23.54 46.78
C VAL A 309 -2.79 -25.03 47.12
N THR A 310 -4.01 -25.46 47.39
CA THR A 310 -4.36 -26.84 47.80
C THR A 310 -5.17 -27.57 46.73
N GLY A 311 -5.67 -26.85 45.72
CA GLY A 311 -6.55 -27.40 44.69
C GLY A 311 -7.92 -27.83 45.23
N ARG A 312 -8.28 -27.44 46.47
CA ARG A 312 -9.57 -27.73 47.11
C ARG A 312 -10.14 -26.47 47.77
N PHE A 313 -11.38 -26.13 47.42
CA PHE A 313 -12.05 -24.94 47.94
C PHE A 313 -12.61 -25.21 49.35
N SER A 314 -11.95 -24.67 50.35
CA SER A 314 -12.20 -24.90 51.78
C SER A 314 -13.11 -23.84 52.42
N GLN A 315 -13.46 -24.01 53.70
CA GLN A 315 -14.16 -22.94 54.45
C GLN A 315 -13.30 -21.68 54.62
N GLN A 316 -11.97 -21.82 54.68
CA GLN A 316 -11.05 -20.69 54.75
C GLN A 316 -11.07 -19.89 53.44
N ASP A 317 -11.06 -20.57 52.29
CA ASP A 317 -11.19 -19.95 50.98
C ASP A 317 -12.52 -19.18 50.86
N ARG A 318 -13.63 -19.77 51.34
CA ARG A 318 -14.92 -19.07 51.40
C ARG A 318 -14.88 -17.80 52.24
N ALA A 319 -14.21 -17.82 53.39
CA ALA A 319 -14.07 -16.64 54.24
C ALA A 319 -13.19 -15.56 53.59
N ALA A 320 -12.12 -15.96 52.91
CA ALA A 320 -11.30 -15.05 52.10
C ALA A 320 -12.12 -14.41 50.98
N LEU A 321 -12.85 -15.23 50.22
CA LEU A 321 -13.72 -14.78 49.14
C LEU A 321 -14.77 -13.78 49.62
N ARG A 322 -15.44 -14.04 50.75
CA ARG A 322 -16.43 -13.09 51.31
C ARG A 322 -15.83 -11.74 51.67
N ARG A 323 -14.60 -11.71 52.19
CA ARG A 323 -13.89 -10.44 52.46
C ARG A 323 -13.60 -9.69 51.17
N MET A 324 -13.18 -10.40 50.13
CA MET A 324 -12.95 -9.79 48.82
C MET A 324 -14.27 -9.27 48.23
N GLN A 325 -15.35 -10.06 48.25
CA GLN A 325 -16.69 -9.66 47.77
C GLN A 325 -17.20 -8.41 48.51
N GLN A 326 -17.02 -8.37 49.83
CA GLN A 326 -17.39 -7.22 50.65
C GLN A 326 -16.57 -5.98 50.31
N ALA A 327 -15.25 -6.13 50.07
CA ALA A 327 -14.38 -5.03 49.67
C ALA A 327 -14.71 -4.47 48.28
N ALA A 328 -15.19 -5.32 47.36
CA ALA A 328 -15.57 -4.93 46.01
C ALA A 328 -17.02 -4.46 45.86
N GLY A 329 -17.83 -4.53 46.93
CA GLY A 329 -19.23 -4.09 46.89
C GLY A 329 -20.15 -4.96 46.02
N VAL A 330 -19.77 -6.22 45.77
CA VAL A 330 -20.62 -7.21 45.07
C VAL A 330 -21.41 -8.04 46.08
N LEU A 331 -22.36 -8.86 45.60
CA LEU A 331 -23.17 -9.74 46.46
C LEU A 331 -22.26 -10.68 47.28
N VAL A 332 -22.35 -10.60 48.61
CA VAL A 332 -21.51 -11.38 49.53
C VAL A 332 -22.15 -12.74 49.82
N ASP A 333 -22.04 -13.68 48.90
CA ASP A 333 -22.57 -15.05 49.03
C ASP A 333 -21.52 -16.08 49.46
N GLY A 334 -20.23 -15.79 49.24
CA GLY A 334 -19.11 -16.71 49.41
C GLY A 334 -19.09 -17.84 48.37
N VAL A 335 -19.59 -17.57 47.17
CA VAL A 335 -19.62 -18.50 46.03
C VAL A 335 -18.72 -17.94 44.92
N LEU A 336 -17.74 -18.73 44.46
CA LEU A 336 -16.81 -18.30 43.42
C LEU A 336 -17.44 -18.54 42.04
N GLY A 337 -18.17 -17.56 41.54
CA GLY A 337 -18.67 -17.51 40.16
C GLY A 337 -17.98 -16.44 39.31
N PRO A 338 -18.33 -16.29 38.01
CA PRO A 338 -17.84 -15.25 37.10
C PRO A 338 -17.62 -13.86 37.68
N GLN A 339 -18.57 -13.27 38.41
CA GLN A 339 -18.36 -11.92 38.99
C GLN A 339 -17.24 -11.91 40.04
N SER A 340 -17.18 -12.93 40.89
CA SER A 340 -16.11 -13.07 41.89
C SER A 340 -14.77 -13.42 41.25
N TRP A 341 -14.78 -14.17 40.15
CA TRP A 341 -13.60 -14.45 39.33
C TRP A 341 -13.10 -13.15 38.68
N ALA A 342 -13.99 -12.45 37.99
CA ALA A 342 -13.69 -11.18 37.32
C ALA A 342 -13.12 -10.16 38.28
N MET A 343 -13.73 -10.03 39.46
CA MET A 343 -13.26 -9.18 40.54
C MET A 343 -11.91 -9.64 41.14
N THR A 344 -11.64 -10.95 41.19
CA THR A 344 -10.35 -11.46 41.72
C THR A 344 -9.20 -11.23 40.75
N PHE A 345 -9.48 -11.32 39.44
CA PHE A 345 -8.49 -11.19 38.37
C PHE A 345 -8.47 -9.83 37.69
N ASP A 346 -9.28 -8.89 38.20
CA ASP A 346 -9.42 -7.54 37.63
C ASP A 346 -9.83 -7.59 36.14
N THR A 347 -10.76 -8.48 35.78
CA THR A 347 -11.19 -8.68 34.39
C THR A 347 -11.90 -7.45 33.86
N GLY A 348 -11.39 -6.93 32.74
CA GLY A 348 -11.89 -5.68 32.17
C GLY A 348 -11.44 -4.46 32.95
N ALA A 349 -10.49 -4.60 33.88
CA ALA A 349 -9.83 -3.47 34.51
C ALA A 349 -8.81 -2.82 33.58
N ASN A 350 -8.37 -3.48 32.50
CA ASN A 350 -7.48 -2.99 31.45
C ASN A 350 -6.45 -1.98 31.95
N THR A 351 -5.27 -2.46 32.35
CA THR A 351 -4.21 -1.58 32.88
C THR A 351 -3.42 -0.84 31.80
N GLY A 352 -3.48 -1.32 30.55
CA GLY A 352 -2.80 -0.69 29.43
C GLY A 352 -3.57 0.46 28.77
N THR A 353 -2.84 1.40 28.21
CA THR A 353 -3.36 2.58 27.50
C THR A 353 -2.88 2.58 26.05
N LEU A 354 -3.57 3.32 25.18
CA LEU A 354 -3.09 3.57 23.81
C LEU A 354 -2.04 4.69 23.73
N ASP A 355 -1.71 5.32 24.87
CA ASP A 355 -0.70 6.36 24.95
C ASP A 355 0.67 5.86 24.50
N GLY A 356 1.46 6.72 23.85
CA GLY A 356 2.77 6.34 23.30
C GLY A 356 2.69 5.46 22.04
N ALA A 357 1.50 5.24 21.48
CA ALA A 357 1.38 4.62 20.17
C ALA A 357 2.06 5.46 19.09
N PHE A 358 2.79 4.80 18.19
CA PHE A 358 3.49 5.45 17.11
C PHE A 358 3.50 4.58 15.86
N ILE A 359 3.77 5.20 14.72
CA ILE A 359 3.94 4.51 13.45
C ILE A 359 5.42 4.17 13.28
N MET A 360 5.73 2.88 13.18
CA MET A 360 7.09 2.42 12.91
C MET A 360 7.31 2.31 11.39
N PRO A 361 8.51 2.61 10.87
CA PRO A 361 8.82 2.30 9.47
C PRO A 361 8.65 0.80 9.18
N VAL A 362 8.15 0.48 7.99
CA VAL A 362 8.00 -0.90 7.52
C VAL A 362 9.33 -1.49 7.05
N ALA A 363 10.24 -0.63 6.56
CA ALA A 363 11.60 -0.98 6.19
C ALA A 363 12.51 0.22 6.49
N TYR A 364 13.69 -0.04 7.05
CA TYR A 364 14.66 1.01 7.34
C TYR A 364 16.09 0.47 7.38
N SER A 365 17.08 1.33 7.13
CA SER A 365 18.48 1.02 7.39
C SER A 365 18.76 1.14 8.89
N PRO A 366 19.39 0.15 9.54
CA PRO A 366 19.77 0.27 10.95
C PRO A 366 20.66 1.49 11.23
N SER A 367 21.43 1.97 10.25
CA SER A 367 22.34 3.10 10.43
C SER A 367 21.65 4.44 10.74
N VAL A 368 20.36 4.60 10.45
CA VAL A 368 19.62 5.86 10.62
C VAL A 368 18.60 5.86 11.73
N GLU A 369 18.37 4.70 12.37
CA GLU A 369 17.45 4.59 13.50
C GLU A 369 18.21 4.69 14.83
N PRO A 370 17.93 5.67 15.69
CA PRO A 370 18.65 5.87 16.94
C PRO A 370 18.33 4.82 18.01
N ARG A 371 17.15 4.19 17.93
CA ARG A 371 16.65 3.24 18.92
C ARG A 371 16.14 1.98 18.26
N LEU A 372 16.23 0.88 18.99
CA LEU A 372 15.64 -0.40 18.59
C LEU A 372 14.29 -0.57 19.28
N PHE A 373 13.30 -1.04 18.52
CA PHE A 373 11.96 -1.32 19.05
C PHE A 373 11.60 -2.79 18.85
N GLY A 374 10.91 -3.36 19.83
CA GLY A 374 10.37 -4.70 19.78
C GLY A 374 9.16 -4.82 18.84
N PRO A 375 8.67 -6.05 18.61
CA PRO A 375 7.49 -6.29 17.76
C PRO A 375 6.24 -5.49 18.17
N ASP A 376 6.07 -5.22 19.46
CA ASP A 376 4.93 -4.48 20.03
C ASP A 376 5.18 -2.97 20.19
N GLY A 377 6.42 -2.52 19.92
CA GLY A 377 6.86 -1.13 20.08
C GLY A 377 7.69 -0.86 21.33
N ASP A 378 8.00 -1.89 22.12
CA ASP A 378 8.81 -1.76 23.33
C ASP A 378 10.20 -1.20 23.00
N ASP A 379 10.64 -0.21 23.76
CA ASP A 379 11.95 0.40 23.60
C ASP A 379 13.04 -0.58 24.10
N LEU A 380 13.78 -1.18 23.17
CA LEU A 380 14.86 -2.13 23.45
C LEU A 380 16.20 -1.41 23.74
N GLY A 381 16.23 -0.08 23.66
CA GLY A 381 17.42 0.74 23.94
C GLY A 381 18.04 1.38 22.70
N ALA A 382 19.24 1.94 22.88
CA ALA A 382 20.00 2.59 21.82
C ALA A 382 20.47 1.57 20.78
N ASN A 383 20.37 1.95 19.50
CA ASN A 383 20.84 1.13 18.41
C ASN A 383 22.38 1.24 18.27
N PRO A 384 23.15 0.15 18.39
CA PRO A 384 24.61 0.19 18.24
C PRO A 384 25.07 0.51 16.81
N GLU A 385 24.21 0.32 15.80
CA GLU A 385 24.53 0.62 14.39
C GLU A 385 24.21 2.07 13.99
N TYR A 386 23.59 2.85 14.88
CA TYR A 386 23.20 4.23 14.59
C TYR A 386 24.42 5.11 14.30
N ALA A 387 24.41 5.73 13.12
CA ALA A 387 25.46 6.60 12.62
C ALA A 387 24.90 8.02 12.39
N PRO A 388 25.14 8.97 13.32
CA PRO A 388 24.60 10.34 13.22
C PRO A 388 25.06 11.11 11.97
N GLY A 389 26.16 10.68 11.34
CA GLY A 389 26.67 11.30 10.11
C GLY A 389 25.96 10.84 8.83
N VAL A 390 25.07 9.83 8.90
CA VAL A 390 24.26 9.38 7.77
C VAL A 390 22.97 10.19 7.72
N LEU A 391 22.68 10.81 6.58
CA LEU A 391 21.46 11.59 6.38
C LEU A 391 20.24 10.66 6.39
N ARG A 392 19.27 10.91 7.26
CA ARG A 392 17.97 10.20 7.26
C ARG A 392 17.06 10.79 6.19
N VAL A 393 16.60 9.96 5.27
CA VAL A 393 15.70 10.31 4.16
C VAL A 393 14.51 9.38 4.21
N GLU A 394 13.33 9.95 4.41
CA GLU A 394 12.10 9.21 4.64
C GLU A 394 11.22 9.24 3.39
N ARG A 395 10.61 8.09 3.08
CA ARG A 395 9.61 7.98 2.01
C ARG A 395 8.34 7.35 2.53
N TYR A 396 7.22 7.86 2.05
CA TYR A 396 5.90 7.32 2.31
C TYR A 396 5.36 6.59 1.08
N ILE A 397 4.78 5.40 1.28
CA ILE A 397 4.15 4.58 0.22
C ILE A 397 2.76 4.15 0.67
N ASN A 398 1.74 4.44 -0.13
CA ASN A 398 0.41 3.88 0.05
C ASN A 398 0.20 2.77 -1.00
N TYR A 399 0.04 1.53 -0.53
CA TYR A 399 -0.15 0.34 -1.36
C TYR A 399 -1.61 0.14 -1.82
N GLY A 400 -2.54 0.95 -1.32
CA GLY A 400 -3.95 0.90 -1.67
C GLY A 400 -4.69 -0.31 -1.10
N ALA A 401 -5.86 -0.61 -1.68
CA ALA A 401 -6.67 -1.75 -1.29
C ALA A 401 -6.03 -3.09 -1.67
N GLY A 402 -6.45 -4.18 -1.05
CA GLY A 402 -6.02 -5.54 -1.33
C GLY A 402 -4.60 -5.91 -0.92
N ALA A 403 -3.75 -4.95 -0.54
CA ALA A 403 -2.38 -5.20 -0.09
C ALA A 403 -2.36 -5.59 1.39
N THR A 404 -1.77 -6.74 1.73
CA THR A 404 -1.57 -7.11 3.13
C THR A 404 -0.34 -6.40 3.71
N ARG A 405 -0.28 -6.28 5.04
CA ARG A 405 0.89 -5.73 5.73
C ARG A 405 2.18 -6.47 5.38
N SER A 406 2.14 -7.80 5.28
CA SER A 406 3.30 -8.61 4.90
C SER A 406 3.79 -8.32 3.48
N ASP A 407 2.86 -8.11 2.54
CA ASP A 407 3.22 -7.74 1.16
C ASP A 407 3.86 -6.36 1.11
N GLY A 408 3.31 -5.41 1.87
CA GLY A 408 3.85 -4.05 1.97
C GLY A 408 5.25 -4.00 2.59
N VAL A 409 5.50 -4.80 3.65
CA VAL A 409 6.84 -4.93 4.26
C VAL A 409 7.83 -5.49 3.24
N ARG A 410 7.52 -6.63 2.61
CA ARG A 410 8.41 -7.25 1.61
C ARG A 410 8.74 -6.29 0.46
N ALA A 411 7.72 -5.65 -0.12
CA ALA A 411 7.92 -4.70 -1.20
C ALA A 411 8.74 -3.47 -0.75
N SER A 412 8.54 -2.99 0.48
CA SER A 412 9.31 -1.88 1.03
C SER A 412 10.77 -2.26 1.27
N GLU A 413 11.06 -3.47 1.77
CA GLU A 413 12.42 -3.97 1.93
C GLU A 413 13.15 -4.06 0.59
N GLU A 414 12.47 -4.51 -0.46
CA GLU A 414 13.01 -4.55 -1.83
C GLU A 414 13.29 -3.14 -2.37
N ILE A 415 12.37 -2.19 -2.16
CA ILE A 415 12.56 -0.78 -2.55
C ILE A 415 13.73 -0.16 -1.80
N LEU A 416 13.83 -0.39 -0.49
CA LEU A 416 14.92 0.11 0.34
C LEU A 416 16.27 -0.47 -0.14
N ALA A 417 16.33 -1.77 -0.42
CA ALA A 417 17.56 -2.40 -0.91
C ALA A 417 18.03 -1.80 -2.24
N ARG A 418 17.09 -1.44 -3.14
CA ARG A 418 17.37 -0.82 -4.44
C ARG A 418 17.75 0.67 -4.32
N ASP A 419 16.93 1.44 -3.60
CA ASP A 419 16.96 2.91 -3.64
C ASP A 419 17.80 3.54 -2.51
N SER A 420 18.26 2.76 -1.52
CA SER A 420 19.12 3.25 -0.42
C SER A 420 20.48 3.76 -0.89
N ASN A 421 20.95 3.30 -2.06
CA ASN A 421 22.08 3.94 -2.73
C ASN A 421 21.54 5.05 -3.64
N PRO A 422 21.91 6.33 -3.45
CA PRO A 422 21.46 7.41 -4.33
C PRO A 422 21.80 7.18 -5.80
N GLY A 423 22.86 6.42 -6.05
CA GLY A 423 23.32 6.16 -7.41
C GLY A 423 23.87 7.41 -8.08
N TRP A 424 24.26 7.27 -9.35
CA TRP A 424 24.56 8.40 -10.22
C TRP A 424 23.49 8.45 -11.31
N VAL A 425 22.95 9.64 -11.56
CA VAL A 425 21.94 9.90 -12.58
C VAL A 425 22.38 11.06 -13.46
N GLY A 426 21.95 11.08 -14.71
CA GLY A 426 22.25 12.19 -15.62
C GLY A 426 22.32 11.75 -17.07
N THR A 427 23.17 12.38 -17.85
CA THR A 427 23.28 12.16 -19.29
C THR A 427 24.69 11.79 -19.73
N VAL A 428 24.75 10.98 -20.79
CA VAL A 428 25.96 10.69 -21.54
C VAL A 428 25.69 11.02 -23.00
N THR A 429 26.33 12.06 -23.53
CA THR A 429 26.19 12.49 -24.92
C THR A 429 27.39 12.02 -25.73
N MET A 430 27.11 11.31 -26.83
CA MET A 430 28.10 10.69 -27.68
C MET A 430 28.01 11.27 -29.09
N SER A 431 29.01 12.03 -29.51
CA SER A 431 29.21 12.45 -30.91
C SER A 431 30.15 11.50 -31.67
N LEU A 432 30.81 10.59 -30.95
CA LEU A 432 31.65 9.53 -31.49
C LEU A 432 31.09 8.16 -31.08
N ASP A 433 31.45 7.14 -31.84
CA ASP A 433 30.97 5.77 -31.60
C ASP A 433 31.70 5.11 -30.41
N PRO A 434 31.00 4.33 -29.58
CA PRO A 434 31.61 3.53 -28.51
C PRO A 434 32.51 2.41 -29.08
N GLU A 435 33.31 1.79 -28.21
CA GLU A 435 34.31 0.78 -28.63
C GLU A 435 33.69 -0.45 -29.31
N GLU A 436 32.47 -0.81 -28.92
CA GLU A 436 31.79 -2.04 -29.31
C GLU A 436 31.01 -1.91 -30.63
N GLY A 437 30.72 -0.70 -31.11
CA GLY A 437 29.95 -0.51 -32.34
C GLY A 437 29.41 0.90 -32.54
N SER A 438 28.53 1.07 -33.53
CA SER A 438 27.91 2.35 -33.83
C SER A 438 27.03 2.83 -32.69
N ARG A 439 27.13 4.12 -32.33
CA ARG A 439 26.27 4.72 -31.28
C ARG A 439 24.78 4.60 -31.60
N LEU A 440 24.42 4.55 -32.88
CA LEU A 440 23.02 4.42 -33.30
C LEU A 440 22.45 3.04 -32.92
N GLU A 441 23.24 1.97 -32.99
CA GLU A 441 22.74 0.62 -32.76
C GLU A 441 22.97 0.15 -31.32
N THR A 442 24.16 0.44 -30.78
CA THR A 442 24.64 -0.14 -29.52
C THR A 442 24.01 0.56 -28.30
N VAL A 443 23.79 1.87 -28.39
CA VAL A 443 23.18 2.66 -27.31
C VAL A 443 21.67 2.68 -27.55
N ARG A 444 20.92 1.99 -26.68
CA ARG A 444 19.46 1.84 -26.74
C ARG A 444 18.89 1.86 -25.33
N GLU A 445 17.58 2.10 -25.21
CA GLU A 445 16.86 1.92 -23.95
C GLU A 445 17.04 0.48 -23.41
N GLY A 446 17.19 0.34 -22.10
CA GLY A 446 17.39 -0.95 -21.45
C GLY A 446 18.80 -1.54 -21.60
N THR A 447 19.74 -0.90 -22.32
CA THR A 447 21.13 -1.36 -22.39
C THR A 447 21.99 -0.79 -21.26
N ASN A 448 23.12 -1.45 -20.95
CA ASN A 448 24.06 -0.97 -19.93
C ASN A 448 25.36 -0.48 -20.56
N GLY A 449 25.89 0.60 -20.02
CA GLY A 449 27.17 1.19 -20.38
C GLY A 449 28.20 1.09 -19.27
N LEU A 450 29.49 1.08 -19.64
CA LEU A 450 30.61 1.20 -18.72
C LEU A 450 31.38 2.50 -18.99
N ILE A 451 31.34 3.43 -18.04
CA ILE A 451 32.10 4.67 -18.09
C ILE A 451 33.42 4.44 -17.35
N ARG A 452 34.52 4.34 -18.10
CA ARG A 452 35.85 4.09 -17.56
C ARG A 452 36.43 5.34 -16.91
N ASN A 453 37.19 5.15 -15.84
CA ASN A 453 37.90 6.23 -15.12
C ASN A 453 37.01 7.36 -14.58
N PHE A 454 35.74 7.09 -14.29
CA PHE A 454 34.85 8.04 -13.61
C PHE A 454 35.24 8.17 -12.14
N ARG A 455 35.83 9.33 -11.77
CA ARG A 455 36.35 9.61 -10.41
C ARG A 455 37.36 8.56 -9.90
N GLY A 456 38.13 7.95 -10.81
CA GLY A 456 39.17 6.97 -10.48
C GLY A 456 38.68 5.52 -10.40
N THR A 457 37.41 5.26 -10.72
CA THR A 457 36.82 3.91 -10.80
C THR A 457 35.98 3.77 -12.07
N ASP A 458 35.68 2.55 -12.48
CA ASP A 458 34.74 2.32 -13.58
C ASP A 458 33.30 2.36 -13.04
N LEU A 459 32.41 3.04 -13.76
CA LEU A 459 31.01 3.21 -13.38
C LEU A 459 30.10 2.50 -14.38
N LYS A 460 29.34 1.51 -13.90
CA LYS A 460 28.26 0.88 -14.67
C LYS A 460 27.02 1.77 -14.62
N VAL A 461 26.42 2.03 -15.78
CA VAL A 461 25.20 2.82 -15.91
C VAL A 461 24.18 2.08 -16.78
N HIS A 462 22.89 2.27 -16.51
CA HIS A 462 21.78 1.71 -17.28
C HIS A 462 21.07 2.81 -18.03
N VAL A 463 20.68 2.56 -19.28
CA VAL A 463 20.08 3.56 -20.17
C VAL A 463 18.56 3.53 -20.08
N ALA A 464 17.97 4.58 -19.50
CA ALA A 464 16.52 4.70 -19.37
C ALA A 464 15.87 5.46 -20.54
N ARG A 465 16.59 6.37 -21.18
CA ARG A 465 16.14 7.08 -22.39
C ARG A 465 17.31 7.30 -23.33
N VAL A 466 17.06 7.24 -24.64
CA VAL A 466 18.02 7.63 -25.67
C VAL A 466 17.36 8.57 -26.65
N GLU A 467 18.07 9.64 -26.99
CA GLU A 467 17.68 10.59 -28.02
C GLU A 467 18.71 10.58 -29.14
N TYR A 468 18.23 10.46 -30.37
CA TYR A 468 19.06 10.37 -31.56
C TYR A 468 18.91 11.65 -32.38
N SER A 469 20.04 12.27 -32.70
CA SER A 469 20.15 13.39 -33.63
C SER A 469 21.21 13.08 -34.69
N ALA A 470 21.29 13.94 -35.71
CA ALA A 470 22.29 13.80 -36.77
C ALA A 470 23.73 13.84 -36.22
N GLU A 471 23.97 14.65 -35.18
CA GLU A 471 25.31 14.92 -34.66
C GLU A 471 25.68 14.04 -33.47
N SER A 472 24.69 13.68 -32.64
CA SER A 472 24.95 13.01 -31.37
C SER A 472 23.84 12.07 -30.93
N VAL A 473 24.19 11.12 -30.07
CA VAL A 473 23.25 10.29 -29.32
C VAL A 473 23.37 10.64 -27.84
N THR A 474 22.26 11.03 -27.21
CA THR A 474 22.22 11.37 -25.78
C THR A 474 21.48 10.31 -25.02
N ALA A 475 22.17 9.60 -24.14
CA ALA A 475 21.59 8.61 -23.25
C ALA A 475 21.33 9.24 -21.87
N THR A 476 20.11 9.18 -21.37
CA THR A 476 19.80 9.44 -19.96
C THR A 476 20.02 8.15 -19.19
N VAL A 477 20.88 8.20 -18.17
CA VAL A 477 21.40 7.02 -17.50
C VAL A 477 21.25 7.05 -15.98
N ASP A 478 21.18 5.86 -15.38
CA ASP A 478 21.11 5.65 -13.93
C ASP A 478 21.90 4.41 -13.51
N THR A 479 22.57 4.45 -12.36
CA THR A 479 23.27 3.28 -11.83
C THR A 479 22.35 2.21 -11.26
N ASN A 480 21.13 2.58 -10.85
CA ASN A 480 20.17 1.66 -10.20
C ASN A 480 19.13 1.10 -11.18
N ALA A 481 19.24 1.40 -12.48
CA ALA A 481 18.32 0.95 -13.52
C ALA A 481 16.85 1.31 -13.26
N ARG A 482 16.57 2.49 -12.69
CA ARG A 482 15.21 3.02 -12.52
C ARG A 482 14.58 3.39 -13.88
N ASP A 483 13.26 3.32 -13.95
CA ASP A 483 12.51 3.70 -15.16
C ASP A 483 12.61 5.20 -15.47
N TYR A 484 12.50 5.55 -16.76
CA TYR A 484 12.62 6.93 -17.22
C TYR A 484 11.71 7.93 -16.48
N PRO A 485 10.40 7.69 -16.27
CA PRO A 485 9.55 8.67 -15.55
C PRO A 485 10.01 8.93 -14.11
N THR A 486 10.59 7.92 -13.45
CA THR A 486 11.14 8.09 -12.10
C THR A 486 12.40 8.93 -12.15
N LEU A 487 13.26 8.71 -13.16
CA LEU A 487 14.48 9.49 -13.37
C LEU A 487 14.20 10.91 -13.83
N ASP A 488 13.24 11.11 -14.71
CA ASP A 488 12.82 12.42 -15.20
C ASP A 488 12.33 13.29 -14.04
N ALA A 489 11.50 12.72 -13.15
CA ALA A 489 11.06 13.39 -11.94
C ALA A 489 12.21 13.69 -10.94
N ILE A 490 13.31 12.93 -10.97
CA ILE A 490 14.52 13.22 -10.18
C ILE A 490 15.29 14.37 -10.82
N LEU A 491 15.57 14.28 -12.14
CA LEU A 491 16.33 15.28 -12.88
C LEU A 491 15.62 16.63 -12.91
N ASP A 492 14.29 16.66 -13.04
CA ASP A 492 13.52 17.90 -12.98
C ASP A 492 13.57 18.54 -11.59
N ARG A 493 13.55 17.75 -10.51
CA ARG A 493 13.74 18.27 -9.15
C ARG A 493 15.15 18.80 -8.94
N ASP A 494 16.18 18.14 -9.47
CA ASP A 494 17.55 18.65 -9.44
C ASP A 494 17.65 19.99 -10.18
N ARG A 495 17.02 20.12 -11.37
CA ARG A 495 16.95 21.39 -12.11
C ARG A 495 16.23 22.48 -11.31
N GLU A 496 15.11 22.16 -10.66
CA GLU A 496 14.35 23.09 -9.81
C GLU A 496 15.09 23.48 -8.53
N ALA A 497 15.84 22.55 -7.92
CA ALA A 497 16.65 22.80 -6.73
C ALA A 497 17.87 23.68 -7.03
N THR A 498 18.41 23.58 -8.23
CA THR A 498 19.55 24.38 -8.69
C THR A 498 19.14 25.81 -9.10
N ASP A 499 17.85 26.06 -9.34
CA ASP A 499 17.29 27.40 -9.61
C ASP A 499 16.80 28.08 -8.31
N PRO A 500 17.56 29.04 -7.74
CA PRO A 500 17.20 29.70 -6.48
C PRO A 500 15.88 30.48 -6.55
N ALA A 501 15.38 30.84 -7.75
CA ALA A 501 14.11 31.54 -7.91
C ALA A 501 12.88 30.61 -7.85
N ARG A 502 13.05 29.29 -8.04
CA ARG A 502 11.96 28.30 -8.07
C ARG A 502 11.87 27.41 -6.83
N SER A 503 12.91 27.38 -6.00
CA SER A 503 13.04 26.56 -4.78
C SER A 503 11.93 26.71 -3.71
N TYR A 504 11.03 27.70 -3.82
CA TYR A 504 10.02 28.03 -2.80
C TYR A 504 8.63 27.38 -2.99
N ARG A 505 8.45 26.47 -3.96
CA ARG A 505 7.16 25.80 -4.16
C ARG A 505 7.16 24.39 -3.57
N LYS A 506 6.70 24.30 -2.32
CA LYS A 506 6.36 23.04 -1.67
C LYS A 506 5.14 22.43 -2.37
N SER A 507 5.36 21.56 -3.36
CA SER A 507 4.27 20.79 -3.98
C SER A 507 3.72 19.82 -2.96
N THR A 508 2.54 20.13 -2.43
CA THR A 508 1.81 19.27 -1.51
C THR A 508 0.73 18.59 -2.34
N ASN A 509 1.12 17.58 -3.13
CA ASN A 509 0.14 16.72 -3.79
C ASN A 509 -0.34 15.67 -2.78
N THR A 510 -1.26 16.09 -1.93
CA THR A 510 -2.10 15.16 -1.15
C THR A 510 -3.22 14.73 -2.09
N GLY A 511 -2.97 13.68 -2.85
CA GLY A 511 -4.02 13.00 -3.61
C GLY A 511 -4.97 12.33 -2.63
N GLU A 512 -6.09 12.99 -2.36
CA GLU A 512 -7.21 12.46 -1.58
C GLU A 512 -7.79 11.24 -2.32
N LEU A 513 -7.51 10.04 -1.82
CA LEU A 513 -8.10 8.81 -2.34
C LEU A 513 -9.44 8.56 -1.63
N SER A 514 -10.52 8.85 -2.34
CA SER A 514 -11.86 8.39 -2.02
C SER A 514 -11.90 6.86 -2.06
N SER A 515 -12.07 6.22 -0.90
CA SER A 515 -12.34 4.80 -0.76
C SER A 515 -13.80 4.61 -0.34
N ASP A 516 -14.59 3.90 -1.16
CA ASP A 516 -15.99 3.53 -0.89
C ASP A 516 -16.16 2.42 0.18
N ARG A 517 -15.06 1.95 0.79
CA ARG A 517 -15.13 1.00 1.91
C ARG A 517 -14.96 1.75 3.22
N ALA A 518 -15.86 1.49 4.16
CA ALA A 518 -15.66 1.80 5.57
C ALA A 518 -14.30 1.21 5.98
N THR A 519 -13.33 2.10 6.14
CA THR A 519 -11.95 1.74 6.43
C THR A 519 -11.85 1.74 7.94
N TRP A 520 -11.54 0.60 8.54
CA TRP A 520 -11.25 0.52 9.98
C TRP A 520 -9.76 0.32 10.23
N ASP A 521 -9.30 0.73 11.40
CA ASP A 521 -7.94 0.44 11.83
C ASP A 521 -7.83 -1.03 12.25
N ALA A 522 -7.14 -1.84 11.44
CA ALA A 522 -6.96 -3.27 11.71
C ALA A 522 -5.95 -3.53 12.84
N GLU A 523 -4.94 -2.65 12.95
CA GLU A 523 -3.80 -2.79 13.84
C GLU A 523 -4.10 -2.29 15.25
N SER A 524 -5.05 -1.36 15.39
CA SER A 524 -5.46 -0.86 16.70
C SER A 524 -5.99 -1.99 17.60
N PRO A 525 -5.40 -2.18 18.79
CA PRO A 525 -5.94 -3.06 19.80
C PRO A 525 -7.10 -2.41 20.57
N GLY A 526 -7.32 -1.09 20.39
CA GLY A 526 -8.44 -0.37 20.96
C GLY A 526 -9.77 -1.01 20.57
N GLY A 527 -10.73 -0.99 21.51
CA GLY A 527 -12.06 -1.56 21.27
C GLY A 527 -12.17 -3.08 21.42
N ARG A 528 -11.09 -3.81 21.73
CA ARG A 528 -11.15 -5.26 21.99
C ARG A 528 -11.78 -5.58 23.35
N ILE A 529 -12.72 -6.51 23.36
CA ILE A 529 -13.39 -7.00 24.56
C ILE A 529 -12.91 -8.43 24.82
N PRO A 530 -12.23 -8.67 25.95
CA PRO A 530 -11.72 -10.00 26.26
C PRO A 530 -12.87 -10.97 26.46
N ARG A 531 -12.58 -12.26 26.28
CA ARG A 531 -13.52 -13.33 26.58
C ARG A 531 -13.79 -13.37 28.08
N LEU A 532 -15.04 -13.15 28.48
CA LEU A 532 -15.45 -13.17 29.88
C LEU A 532 -16.78 -13.90 30.07
N ALA A 533 -16.99 -14.45 31.26
CA ALA A 533 -18.20 -15.21 31.57
C ALA A 533 -19.30 -14.28 32.10
N LEU A 534 -20.49 -14.35 31.49
CA LEU A 534 -21.72 -13.72 31.95
C LEU A 534 -22.56 -14.74 32.71
N PHE A 535 -23.18 -14.31 33.82
CA PHE A 535 -24.25 -15.07 34.47
C PHE A 535 -25.60 -14.69 33.89
N SER A 536 -26.53 -15.65 33.95
CA SER A 536 -27.93 -15.42 33.61
C SER A 536 -28.47 -14.19 34.34
N ASN A 537 -29.01 -13.25 33.56
CA ASN A 537 -29.73 -12.06 34.01
C ASN A 537 -28.93 -11.14 34.94
N LEU A 538 -27.61 -11.09 34.78
CA LEU A 538 -26.73 -10.29 35.62
C LEU A 538 -25.82 -9.37 34.80
N TRP A 539 -25.91 -8.08 35.07
CA TRP A 539 -25.06 -7.07 34.44
C TRP A 539 -23.58 -7.26 34.81
N THR A 540 -22.73 -7.18 33.80
CA THR A 540 -21.28 -7.13 33.92
C THR A 540 -20.78 -5.91 33.16
N VAL A 541 -19.96 -5.08 33.80
CA VAL A 541 -19.39 -3.88 33.20
C VAL A 541 -17.87 -4.00 33.17
N ILE A 542 -17.29 -3.76 32.00
CA ILE A 542 -15.84 -3.64 31.81
C ILE A 542 -15.51 -2.26 31.26
N ARG A 543 -14.26 -1.84 31.34
CA ARG A 543 -13.78 -0.68 30.58
C ARG A 543 -12.87 -1.14 29.45
N ILE A 544 -12.83 -0.41 28.35
CA ILE A 544 -11.94 -0.66 27.20
C ILE A 544 -11.18 0.63 26.86
N PRO A 545 -9.89 0.58 26.50
CA PRO A 545 -9.19 1.77 26.09
C PRO A 545 -9.48 2.12 24.63
N VAL A 546 -9.72 3.40 24.40
CA VAL A 546 -10.00 4.06 23.14
C VAL A 546 -9.42 5.47 23.18
N ALA A 547 -9.46 6.20 22.05
CA ALA A 547 -9.11 7.62 22.04
C ALA A 547 -10.14 8.45 22.82
N GLN A 548 -9.88 9.73 23.08
CA GLN A 548 -10.89 10.59 23.69
C GLN A 548 -12.09 10.81 22.74
N TYR A 549 -11.83 10.94 21.45
CA TYR A 549 -12.83 11.12 20.40
C TYR A 549 -12.55 10.16 19.27
N GLY A 550 -13.60 9.66 18.62
CA GLY A 550 -13.47 8.87 17.40
C GLY A 550 -14.79 8.33 16.92
N SER A 551 -14.73 7.53 15.86
CA SER A 551 -15.86 6.78 15.33
C SER A 551 -15.61 5.28 15.41
N ILE A 552 -16.67 4.52 15.58
CA ILE A 552 -16.70 3.08 15.41
C ILE A 552 -17.48 2.80 14.13
N VAL A 553 -16.92 2.01 13.22
CA VAL A 553 -17.54 1.69 11.92
C VAL A 553 -18.07 0.27 11.84
N ARG A 554 -17.69 -0.59 12.79
CA ARG A 554 -18.19 -1.95 12.92
C ARG A 554 -18.16 -2.39 14.38
N THR A 555 -19.21 -3.08 14.79
CA THR A 555 -19.36 -3.66 16.11
C THR A 555 -19.62 -5.15 15.98
N GLU A 556 -18.82 -5.99 16.63
CA GLU A 556 -19.00 -7.45 16.64
C GLU A 556 -18.98 -7.98 18.07
N PHE A 557 -19.94 -8.86 18.39
CA PHE A 557 -19.98 -9.61 19.64
C PHE A 557 -20.36 -11.06 19.39
N THR A 558 -19.77 -11.97 20.16
CA THR A 558 -20.09 -13.39 20.12
C THR A 558 -20.26 -13.95 21.52
N SER A 559 -21.36 -14.67 21.73
CA SER A 559 -21.65 -15.45 22.92
C SER A 559 -21.43 -16.95 22.64
N THR A 560 -20.70 -17.65 23.51
CA THR A 560 -20.30 -19.05 23.32
C THR A 560 -20.39 -19.86 24.61
N GLY A 561 -20.61 -21.18 24.45
CA GLY A 561 -20.59 -22.14 25.55
C GLY A 561 -21.68 -21.95 26.62
N PRO A 562 -23.00 -22.02 26.33
CA PRO A 562 -23.72 -22.14 25.06
C PRO A 562 -23.99 -20.78 24.38
N ALA A 563 -24.38 -20.78 23.10
CA ALA A 563 -24.86 -19.57 22.43
C ALA A 563 -26.14 -19.06 23.12
N ARG A 564 -26.18 -17.76 23.45
CA ARG A 564 -27.30 -17.11 24.15
C ARG A 564 -27.60 -15.75 23.56
N ALA A 565 -28.87 -15.35 23.67
CA ALA A 565 -29.29 -13.98 23.45
C ALA A 565 -28.69 -13.07 24.52
N PHE A 566 -28.27 -11.86 24.12
CA PHE A 566 -27.63 -10.90 25.01
C PHE A 566 -28.02 -9.46 24.69
N SER A 567 -27.61 -8.54 25.56
CA SER A 567 -27.73 -7.10 25.42
C SER A 567 -26.42 -6.44 25.83
N VAL A 568 -26.04 -5.37 25.11
CA VAL A 568 -24.81 -4.61 25.30
C VAL A 568 -25.14 -3.13 25.31
N ALA A 569 -24.52 -2.37 26.20
CA ALA A 569 -24.57 -0.90 26.19
C ALA A 569 -23.20 -0.29 26.44
N VAL A 570 -22.92 0.86 25.83
CA VAL A 570 -21.62 1.54 25.90
C VAL A 570 -21.81 2.93 26.49
N PHE A 571 -20.94 3.30 27.42
CA PHE A 571 -21.01 4.55 28.17
C PHE A 571 -19.70 5.35 28.11
N ASP A 572 -19.81 6.68 28.10
CA ASP A 572 -18.70 7.64 28.09
C ASP A 572 -18.03 7.88 29.46
N ARG A 573 -18.64 7.37 30.53
CA ARG A 573 -18.26 7.55 31.94
C ARG A 573 -18.58 6.29 32.75
N PRO A 574 -18.02 6.14 33.97
CA PRO A 574 -18.25 4.96 34.80
C PRO A 574 -19.73 4.71 35.11
N ILE A 575 -20.19 3.49 34.80
CA ILE A 575 -21.50 2.97 35.18
C ILE A 575 -21.34 1.67 35.99
N THR A 576 -22.19 1.46 36.99
CA THR A 576 -22.18 0.23 37.80
C THR A 576 -23.32 -0.69 37.42
N ALA A 577 -23.14 -2.00 37.63
CA ALA A 577 -24.20 -2.99 37.42
C ALA A 577 -25.45 -2.67 38.26
N ALA A 578 -25.30 -2.20 39.50
CA ALA A 578 -26.43 -1.80 40.35
C ALA A 578 -27.18 -0.57 39.79
N GLY A 579 -26.45 0.41 39.25
CA GLY A 579 -27.03 1.56 38.55
C GLY A 579 -27.86 1.11 37.35
N LEU A 580 -27.34 0.19 36.52
CA LEU A 580 -28.07 -0.34 35.37
C LEU A 580 -29.33 -1.11 35.77
N VAL A 581 -29.27 -1.93 36.82
CA VAL A 581 -30.46 -2.61 37.35
C VAL A 581 -31.51 -1.58 37.78
N SER A 582 -31.11 -0.46 38.40
CA SER A 582 -32.07 0.58 38.81
C SER A 582 -32.65 1.38 37.65
N LEU A 583 -31.90 1.54 36.55
CA LEU A 583 -32.32 2.33 35.38
C LEU A 583 -33.17 1.50 34.41
N VAL A 584 -32.67 0.33 33.99
CA VAL A 584 -33.26 -0.48 32.91
C VAL A 584 -33.61 -1.90 33.34
N GLY A 585 -33.30 -2.31 34.57
CA GLY A 585 -33.54 -3.67 35.04
C GLY A 585 -32.83 -4.71 34.19
N ASN A 586 -33.57 -5.77 33.79
CA ASN A 586 -33.12 -6.73 32.79
C ASN A 586 -33.80 -6.41 31.45
N PRO A 587 -33.07 -5.87 30.45
CA PRO A 587 -33.66 -5.46 29.19
C PRO A 587 -34.14 -6.63 28.34
N LEU A 588 -33.74 -7.86 28.66
CA LEU A 588 -34.14 -9.10 27.98
C LEU A 588 -35.32 -9.79 28.66
N TRP A 589 -35.86 -9.21 29.74
CA TRP A 589 -36.96 -9.82 30.47
C TRP A 589 -38.27 -9.74 29.69
N ILE A 590 -38.97 -10.87 29.62
CA ILE A 590 -40.31 -10.99 29.03
C ILE A 590 -41.26 -11.38 30.18
N PRO A 591 -42.28 -10.55 30.51
CA PRO A 591 -43.29 -10.90 31.50
C PRO A 591 -44.14 -12.09 31.03
N ASP A 592 -44.63 -12.86 32.00
CA ASP A 592 -45.64 -13.88 31.74
C ASP A 592 -46.93 -13.24 31.19
N ALA A 593 -47.74 -14.01 30.46
CA ALA A 593 -48.92 -13.49 29.74
C ALA A 593 -49.92 -12.75 30.65
N ASP A 594 -49.98 -13.12 31.93
CA ASP A 594 -50.86 -12.53 32.94
C ASP A 594 -50.31 -11.20 33.53
N ASP A 595 -49.01 -10.94 33.37
CA ASP A 595 -48.29 -9.76 33.88
C ASP A 595 -47.87 -8.78 32.76
N ALA A 596 -48.26 -9.05 31.51
CA ALA A 596 -47.90 -8.22 30.37
C ALA A 596 -48.66 -6.87 30.43
N PRO A 597 -47.96 -5.71 30.30
CA PRO A 597 -48.60 -4.41 30.32
C PRO A 597 -49.60 -4.26 29.16
N GLU A 598 -50.76 -3.62 29.39
CA GLU A 598 -51.84 -3.43 28.41
C GLU A 598 -51.39 -2.74 27.09
N GLY A 599 -50.22 -2.07 27.08
CA GLY A 599 -49.61 -1.44 25.90
C GLY A 599 -48.51 -2.26 25.20
N GLY A 600 -48.25 -3.50 25.66
CA GLY A 600 -47.14 -4.33 25.20
C GLY A 600 -45.78 -3.89 25.75
N LEU A 601 -44.74 -4.69 25.50
CA LEU A 601 -43.38 -4.38 25.97
C LEU A 601 -42.84 -3.11 25.29
N THR A 602 -42.36 -2.18 26.11
CA THR A 602 -41.67 -0.94 25.74
C THR A 602 -40.15 -1.14 25.74
N ASN A 603 -39.44 -0.31 24.98
CA ASN A 603 -37.99 -0.41 24.87
C ASN A 603 -37.34 0.29 26.07
N PRO A 604 -36.68 -0.44 26.99
CA PRO A 604 -36.13 0.15 28.21
C PRO A 604 -35.04 1.19 27.93
N TRP A 605 -34.35 1.09 26.78
CA TRP A 605 -33.37 2.07 26.34
C TRP A 605 -34.00 3.41 25.94
N GLN A 606 -35.26 3.39 25.47
CA GLN A 606 -36.01 4.58 25.10
C GLN A 606 -36.78 5.15 26.29
N ASP A 607 -37.39 4.30 27.12
CA ASP A 607 -38.17 4.74 28.29
C ASP A 607 -37.33 5.47 29.33
N SER A 608 -36.05 5.12 29.44
CA SER A 608 -35.10 5.72 30.39
C SER A 608 -34.07 6.63 29.72
N SER A 609 -34.35 7.14 28.51
CA SER A 609 -33.37 7.88 27.70
C SER A 609 -32.71 9.04 28.45
N ASP A 610 -33.50 9.90 29.11
CA ASP A 610 -32.96 11.08 29.81
C ASP A 610 -32.01 10.69 30.95
N ALA A 611 -32.32 9.62 31.68
CA ALA A 611 -31.50 9.12 32.78
C ALA A 611 -30.25 8.38 32.28
N LEU A 612 -30.36 7.70 31.14
CA LEU A 612 -29.26 7.02 30.47
C LEU A 612 -28.27 8.01 29.83
N ASP A 613 -28.77 9.08 29.22
CA ASP A 613 -27.97 10.18 28.69
C ASP A 613 -27.20 10.89 29.81
N ALA A 614 -27.85 11.15 30.96
CA ALA A 614 -27.18 11.67 32.15
C ALA A 614 -26.11 10.71 32.69
N SER A 615 -26.30 9.41 32.49
CA SER A 615 -25.33 8.35 32.82
C SER A 615 -24.27 8.14 31.73
N GLY A 616 -24.36 8.87 30.61
CA GLY A 616 -23.37 8.84 29.54
C GLY A 616 -23.57 7.76 28.49
N LEU A 617 -24.78 7.26 28.27
CA LEU A 617 -25.06 6.24 27.26
C LEU A 617 -24.68 6.78 25.85
N LEU A 618 -23.90 6.00 25.12
CA LEU A 618 -23.50 6.29 23.74
C LEU A 618 -24.26 5.42 22.74
N MET A 619 -24.35 4.11 23.04
CA MET A 619 -24.98 3.14 22.15
C MET A 619 -25.47 1.94 22.94
N SER A 620 -26.56 1.29 22.48
CA SER A 620 -27.12 0.09 23.10
C SER A 620 -27.71 -0.86 22.07
N TRP A 621 -27.55 -2.17 22.31
CA TRP A 621 -28.08 -3.25 21.50
C TRP A 621 -28.78 -4.28 22.38
N GLY A 622 -29.81 -4.92 21.83
CA GLY A 622 -30.51 -6.02 22.49
C GLY A 622 -31.54 -5.56 23.52
N TRP A 623 -32.80 -5.95 23.32
CA TRP A 623 -33.87 -5.87 24.31
C TRP A 623 -34.91 -6.96 24.04
N ALA A 624 -35.91 -7.12 24.90
CA ALA A 624 -36.85 -8.24 24.90
C ALA A 624 -37.48 -8.59 23.53
N LYS A 625 -37.84 -7.59 22.71
CA LYS A 625 -38.40 -7.83 21.35
C LYS A 625 -37.35 -7.91 20.23
N GLN A 626 -36.14 -7.41 20.46
CA GLN A 626 -35.04 -7.44 19.49
C GLN A 626 -33.72 -7.74 20.22
N PRO A 627 -33.56 -8.96 20.77
CA PRO A 627 -32.33 -9.37 21.44
C PRO A 627 -31.16 -9.48 20.46
N ALA A 628 -29.94 -9.20 20.94
CA ALA A 628 -28.74 -9.47 20.16
C ALA A 628 -28.37 -10.97 20.23
N GLY A 629 -27.61 -11.47 19.25
CA GLY A 629 -27.17 -12.86 19.21
C GLY A 629 -27.87 -13.75 18.16
N TYR A 630 -28.52 -13.16 17.16
CA TYR A 630 -29.26 -13.88 16.11
C TYR A 630 -28.64 -13.77 14.70
N TYR A 631 -27.55 -13.01 14.54
CA TYR A 631 -26.92 -12.77 13.22
C TYR A 631 -26.48 -14.10 12.56
N PRO A 632 -26.69 -14.30 11.23
CA PRO A 632 -27.20 -13.34 10.23
C PRO A 632 -28.74 -13.21 10.17
N GLY A 633 -29.48 -13.94 11.00
CA GLY A 633 -30.93 -13.83 11.11
C GLY A 633 -31.35 -12.74 12.11
N GLN A 634 -32.66 -12.66 12.36
CA GLN A 634 -33.27 -11.77 13.34
C GLN A 634 -34.20 -12.55 14.27
N TYR A 635 -34.46 -11.99 15.45
CA TYR A 635 -35.40 -12.58 16.41
C TYR A 635 -36.85 -12.51 15.93
N SER A 636 -37.23 -11.48 15.17
CA SER A 636 -38.54 -11.37 14.54
C SER A 636 -38.43 -10.83 13.11
N ASP A 637 -39.00 -11.53 12.15
CA ASP A 637 -39.24 -11.02 10.79
C ASP A 637 -40.34 -9.92 10.82
N PRO A 638 -40.26 -8.84 10.02
CA PRO A 638 -41.39 -7.91 9.80
C PRO A 638 -42.73 -8.60 9.47
N ASP A 639 -42.73 -9.83 8.94
CA ASP A 639 -43.94 -10.62 8.63
C ASP A 639 -44.39 -11.58 9.75
N GLY A 640 -43.70 -11.63 10.89
CA GLY A 640 -44.22 -12.22 12.14
C GLY A 640 -44.23 -13.75 12.24
N GLU A 641 -43.60 -14.49 11.32
CA GLU A 641 -43.49 -15.95 11.42
C GLU A 641 -42.02 -16.41 11.43
N ASP A 642 -41.65 -17.11 12.51
CA ASP A 642 -40.37 -17.77 12.82
C ASP A 642 -39.16 -16.91 13.25
N ALA A 643 -38.86 -16.97 14.56
CA ALA A 643 -37.60 -16.48 15.13
C ALA A 643 -36.43 -17.35 14.65
N SER A 644 -35.36 -16.72 14.13
CA SER A 644 -34.13 -17.45 13.80
C SER A 644 -33.56 -18.14 15.05
N PRO A 645 -32.88 -19.30 14.92
CA PRO A 645 -32.23 -19.92 16.06
C PRO A 645 -31.13 -18.99 16.61
N VAL A 646 -30.95 -18.99 17.93
CA VAL A 646 -29.89 -18.22 18.59
C VAL A 646 -28.52 -18.71 18.08
N THR A 647 -27.80 -17.84 17.39
CA THR A 647 -26.43 -18.13 16.92
C THR A 647 -25.37 -17.68 17.92
N GLY A 648 -25.74 -16.76 18.83
CA GLY A 648 -24.84 -16.08 19.74
C GLY A 648 -24.04 -14.96 19.07
N ARG A 649 -24.26 -14.65 17.79
CA ARG A 649 -23.49 -13.61 17.07
C ARG A 649 -24.29 -12.31 16.89
N MET A 650 -23.59 -11.20 17.01
CA MET A 650 -24.07 -9.86 16.66
C MET A 650 -23.02 -9.20 15.77
N LEU A 651 -23.46 -8.70 14.62
CA LEU A 651 -22.67 -7.86 13.74
C LEU A 651 -23.50 -6.63 13.40
N ASP A 652 -22.94 -5.45 13.63
CA ASP A 652 -23.53 -4.18 13.26
C ASP A 652 -22.47 -3.33 12.52
N ASP A 653 -22.75 -3.03 11.26
CA ASP A 653 -21.89 -2.24 10.37
C ASP A 653 -22.32 -0.75 10.35
N ALA A 654 -23.26 -0.33 11.20
CA ALA A 654 -23.61 1.07 11.37
C ALA A 654 -22.49 1.83 12.09
N SER A 655 -22.11 2.99 11.53
CA SER A 655 -21.11 3.86 12.14
C SER A 655 -21.71 4.70 13.26
N TRP A 656 -20.98 4.87 14.36
CA TRP A 656 -21.34 5.76 15.45
C TRP A 656 -20.12 6.47 16.04
N ASP A 657 -20.33 7.71 16.48
CA ASP A 657 -19.28 8.54 17.06
C ASP A 657 -19.29 8.45 18.58
N TYR A 658 -18.12 8.64 19.19
CA TYR A 658 -17.97 8.67 20.63
C TYR A 658 -17.07 9.81 21.09
N SER A 659 -17.37 10.29 22.29
CA SER A 659 -16.58 11.25 23.05
C SER A 659 -16.51 10.77 24.50
N SER A 660 -15.37 10.23 24.91
CA SER A 660 -15.16 9.81 26.30
C SER A 660 -14.93 11.02 27.20
N THR A 661 -15.70 11.11 28.30
CA THR A 661 -15.50 12.14 29.33
C THR A 661 -14.39 11.79 30.32
N GLN A 662 -13.95 10.53 30.31
CA GLN A 662 -12.87 10.00 31.14
C GLN A 662 -11.89 9.18 30.27
N PRO A 663 -11.14 9.85 29.38
CA PRO A 663 -10.18 9.18 28.52
C PRO A 663 -9.09 8.46 29.34
N PRO A 664 -8.54 7.34 28.86
CA PRO A 664 -8.81 6.72 27.56
C PRO A 664 -9.98 5.72 27.57
N TRP A 665 -10.96 5.78 28.49
CA TRP A 665 -11.88 4.66 28.72
C TRP A 665 -13.27 4.84 28.10
N LEU A 666 -13.85 3.73 27.62
CA LEU A 666 -15.30 3.54 27.49
C LEU A 666 -15.74 2.38 28.38
N TRP A 667 -16.95 2.46 28.92
CA TRP A 667 -17.53 1.40 29.76
C TRP A 667 -18.53 0.58 28.96
N VAL A 668 -18.31 -0.73 28.89
CA VAL A 668 -19.15 -1.66 28.15
C VAL A 668 -19.90 -2.52 29.15
N ALA A 669 -21.21 -2.37 29.19
CA ALA A 669 -22.13 -3.15 30.00
C ALA A 669 -22.73 -4.28 29.18
N MET A 670 -22.78 -5.49 29.73
CA MET A 670 -23.27 -6.69 29.06
C MET A 670 -24.16 -7.51 30.00
N ILE A 671 -25.24 -8.09 29.46
CA ILE A 671 -26.14 -9.02 30.14
C ILE A 671 -26.64 -10.08 29.15
N ALA A 672 -26.88 -11.31 29.62
CA ALA A 672 -27.39 -12.41 28.80
C ALA A 672 -28.54 -13.15 29.48
N GLU A 673 -29.45 -13.72 28.69
CA GLU A 673 -30.63 -14.47 29.17
C GLU A 673 -30.21 -15.69 30.03
N GLY A 674 -29.11 -16.33 29.65
CA GLY A 674 -28.51 -17.46 30.35
C GLY A 674 -27.01 -17.28 30.52
N SER A 675 -26.41 -18.08 31.40
CA SER A 675 -24.95 -18.04 31.57
C SER A 675 -24.25 -18.45 30.26
N THR A 676 -23.34 -17.60 29.79
CA THR A 676 -22.57 -17.76 28.54
C THR A 676 -21.22 -17.05 28.64
N PHE A 677 -20.26 -17.35 27.77
CA PHE A 677 -19.07 -16.54 27.59
C PHE A 677 -19.33 -15.51 26.50
N ILE A 678 -18.95 -14.25 26.72
CA ILE A 678 -19.05 -13.19 25.71
C ILE A 678 -17.65 -12.66 25.37
N GLU A 679 -17.43 -12.35 24.10
CA GLU A 679 -16.27 -11.63 23.58
C GLU A 679 -16.73 -10.70 22.46
N GLY A 680 -15.94 -9.67 22.15
CA GLY A 680 -16.34 -8.71 21.13
C GLY A 680 -15.24 -7.76 20.69
N ARG A 681 -15.56 -6.93 19.69
CA ARG A 681 -14.66 -5.91 19.17
C ARG A 681 -15.45 -4.74 18.59
N PHE A 682 -15.05 -3.53 18.98
CA PHE A 682 -15.35 -2.30 18.26
C PHE A 682 -14.21 -1.99 17.30
N TRP A 683 -14.54 -1.78 16.04
CA TRP A 683 -13.59 -1.43 15.00
C TRP A 683 -13.62 0.08 14.79
N HIS A 684 -12.51 0.73 15.12
CA HIS A 684 -12.35 2.16 14.99
C HIS A 684 -12.32 2.57 13.52
N GLY A 685 -13.13 3.57 13.15
CA GLY A 685 -13.06 4.20 11.84
C GLY A 685 -11.73 4.92 11.67
N VAL A 686 -11.21 4.92 10.44
CA VAL A 686 -10.05 5.73 10.10
C VAL A 686 -10.53 6.97 9.36
N SER A 687 -10.47 8.11 10.03
CA SER A 687 -10.65 9.43 9.42
C SER A 687 -9.48 9.78 8.51
#